data_AF-A0A1E3QTV4-F1
#
_entry.id   AF-A0A1E3QTV4-F1
#
_cell.length_a   1.000
_cell.length_b   1.000
_cell.length_c   1.000
_cell.angle_alpha   90.00
_cell.angle_beta   90.00
_cell.angle_gamma   90.00
#
_symmetry.space_group_name_H-M   'P 1'
#
loop_
_entity.id
_entity.type
_entity.pdbx_description
1 polymer ?
#
loop_
_entity_poly.entity_id
_entity_poly.type
_entity_poly.pdbx_seq_one_letter_code
_entity_poly.pdbx_strand_id
1 'polypeptide(L)'
;MEASDARLSFISTLDHFPCDLVRSLWLLQLLNMRVETLSTDLNTCLCTLQADPRNSEQIAIHQIVQIRTAIHMLKQEAVHEARRFQRLLTNHKAALQHDVSEFNLQAEMHNRLANEEWKREERKRLVQYYKENPRNRSTEPLVVKLRTPLVIAESENVVITKRTRAQLLPHKLDRVVTLVDNPVENGKLAIRLRLKEASSNGLKSKPGRKAKEKKVEITAPVPVTKKTKKAAVFEIEPELYCTCRDVFYGEMVACDDPKCEIEWYHNGCVGLTTPPRGKWYCPTCLERRQKTKPQKAEKPRKVKEPEQKEVTVKRGKGRPRKYPLPVTPGPGKNNNGKRVMTNKANPRVVINKPQIDITAKIIQNTPVNHAEGRGSRIQKRKQVTKKEQPLEFEPTSEKPETGRPSNLRECKRVNVLALGPDAPKAVRVATNRSLYNHFIGSLAIKILLFSAYHSTDFDVHRNWLSITHNLPLREWYLEETSQWTLDYPPFFAYFEWFVSQFVTQTVADDGCLDIVAKGTYGWPTIVFQRTSVILSEIVLYCALQWFINTAPNRRNAKQQLFVVASSLVLSPGLMIVDHIHFQYNGMMFGLLIAAITAARLERYVLCGAFFAVLLCFKHIFLYLAPAFFVFLLRAYCLDIHYPTGVASFVNLVRWRNLCKLGATVLGIFTLAFAPFVYYGVIPQLLARLFPFSRGLTHAYWAPNIWALYSFADRVLVQMCLHVPGVARTISSYFHHDVLAALTPEALAQNTRGLVRDVEFLVLPQITPRVTFYLTVFYQVMCLLPVLFQPSFNRFMGSMTLCAFASFLFGWHVHEKAIMLVVIPFSFLVIQDKRLLSSFNLLVSSGFVSLFPLIYTSGEWLLKCLYTFVWLVIYTLSYEEVAKLLSSITRRVFFMDRMVKCYILGLVPLVAGLGLMDILSVRVTALQRFEFLRLMVMSIYCAVGVVCSWNGVSWLYFVDEPLWVEENPGKL
;
A
#
# COMPACT_ATOMS: atom_id res chain seq x y z
N MET A 1 -4.64 20.69 -28.53
CA MET A 1 -3.20 20.68 -28.16
C MET A 1 -2.93 21.85 -27.26
N GLU A 2 -3.27 23.10 -27.62
CA GLU A 2 -3.03 24.27 -26.73
C GLU A 2 -3.52 24.08 -25.28
N ALA A 3 -4.68 23.44 -25.06
CA ALA A 3 -5.21 23.14 -23.73
C ALA A 3 -4.37 22.18 -22.85
N SER A 4 -3.37 21.46 -23.39
CA SER A 4 -2.37 20.77 -22.55
C SER A 4 -1.23 21.67 -22.11
N ASP A 5 -0.88 22.67 -22.92
CA ASP A 5 0.36 23.44 -22.76
C ASP A 5 0.17 24.52 -21.69
N ALA A 6 -0.97 25.21 -21.69
CA ALA A 6 -1.38 26.10 -20.58
C ALA A 6 -1.45 25.34 -19.24
N ARG A 7 -1.98 24.10 -19.25
CA ARG A 7 -2.06 23.25 -18.05
C ARG A 7 -0.68 22.82 -17.54
N LEU A 8 0.28 22.58 -18.44
CA LEU A 8 1.67 22.28 -18.08
C LEU A 8 2.42 23.53 -17.59
N SER A 9 2.18 24.71 -18.18
CA SER A 9 2.68 26.01 -17.71
C SER A 9 2.27 26.29 -16.27
N PHE A 10 0.98 26.18 -15.99
CA PHE A 10 0.41 26.45 -14.67
C PHE A 10 0.97 25.51 -13.59
N ILE A 11 1.06 24.20 -13.90
CA ILE A 11 1.62 23.20 -12.97
C ILE A 11 3.12 23.46 -12.72
N SER A 12 3.91 23.70 -13.78
CA SER A 12 5.34 24.02 -13.64
C SER A 12 5.58 25.30 -12.81
N THR A 13 4.75 26.32 -13.02
CA THR A 13 4.79 27.59 -12.26
C THR A 13 4.47 27.38 -10.76
N LEU A 14 3.67 26.38 -10.41
CA LEU A 14 3.37 25.99 -9.03
C LEU A 14 4.41 25.04 -8.42
N ASP A 15 4.94 24.09 -9.17
CA ASP A 15 5.90 23.08 -8.65
C ASP A 15 7.23 23.72 -8.20
N HIS A 16 7.70 24.77 -8.89
CA HIS A 16 8.96 25.46 -8.54
C HIS A 16 8.80 26.52 -7.44
N PHE A 17 7.61 27.12 -7.29
CA PHE A 17 7.38 28.27 -6.42
C PHE A 17 7.68 28.02 -4.92
N PRO A 18 7.29 26.89 -4.29
CA PRO A 18 7.65 26.60 -2.90
C PRO A 18 9.16 26.52 -2.67
N CYS A 19 9.91 25.95 -3.62
CA CYS A 19 11.35 25.75 -3.48
C CYS A 19 12.11 27.08 -3.46
N ASP A 20 11.80 28.00 -4.38
CA ASP A 20 12.43 29.32 -4.38
C ASP A 20 11.96 30.21 -3.22
N LEU A 21 10.69 30.09 -2.80
CA LEU A 21 10.18 30.79 -1.63
C LEU A 21 10.90 30.36 -0.35
N VAL A 22 11.08 29.05 -0.13
CA VAL A 22 11.87 28.52 0.99
C VAL A 22 13.33 28.97 0.89
N ARG A 23 13.95 28.89 -0.30
CA ARG A 23 15.36 29.28 -0.51
C ARG A 23 15.61 30.75 -0.18
N SER A 24 14.78 31.67 -0.70
CA SER A 24 14.95 33.11 -0.46
C SER A 24 14.59 33.52 0.98
N LEU A 25 13.56 32.93 1.59
CA LEU A 25 13.24 33.18 3.00
C LEU A 25 14.34 32.68 3.95
N TRP A 26 14.90 31.48 3.70
CA TRP A 26 15.96 30.93 4.53
C TRP A 26 17.26 31.73 4.43
N LEU A 27 17.61 32.22 3.22
CA LEU A 27 18.75 33.12 3.03
C LEU A 27 18.54 34.47 3.74
N LEU A 28 17.35 35.06 3.67
CA LEU A 28 17.01 36.29 4.41
C LEU A 28 17.11 36.09 5.93
N GLN A 29 16.62 34.97 6.45
CA GLN A 29 16.73 34.62 7.87
C GLN A 29 18.20 34.47 8.29
N LEU A 30 19.01 33.76 7.50
CA LEU A 30 20.44 33.54 7.76
C LEU A 30 21.23 34.87 7.78
N LEU A 31 20.98 35.75 6.81
CA LEU A 31 21.61 37.08 6.75
C LEU A 31 21.23 37.95 7.96
N ASN A 32 19.95 37.97 8.34
CA ASN A 32 19.47 38.73 9.51
C ASN A 32 20.08 38.20 10.82
N MET A 33 20.08 36.88 11.05
CA MET A 33 20.73 36.26 12.22
C MET A 33 22.24 36.61 12.28
N ARG A 34 22.91 36.67 11.13
CA ARG A 34 24.34 37.02 11.07
C ARG A 34 24.59 38.50 11.37
N VAL A 35 23.71 39.39 10.90
CA VAL A 35 23.70 40.81 11.25
C VAL A 35 23.47 41.05 12.74
N GLU A 36 22.54 40.31 13.35
CA GLU A 36 22.23 40.40 14.78
C GLU A 36 23.38 39.88 15.65
N THR A 37 24.01 38.76 15.26
CA THR A 37 25.24 38.25 15.90
C THR A 37 26.34 39.31 15.90
N LEU A 38 26.70 39.83 14.72
CA LEU A 38 27.76 40.85 14.59
C LEU A 38 27.40 42.17 15.28
N SER A 39 26.11 42.52 15.38
CA SER A 39 25.67 43.71 16.15
C SER A 39 25.84 43.50 17.65
N THR A 40 25.71 42.26 18.13
CA THR A 40 26.00 41.87 19.52
C THR A 40 27.50 41.92 19.80
N ASP A 41 28.31 41.35 18.89
CA ASP A 41 29.78 41.44 18.96
C ASP A 41 30.26 42.90 18.99
N LEU A 42 29.69 43.76 18.12
CA LEU A 42 29.98 45.20 18.06
C LEU A 42 29.65 45.89 19.39
N ASN A 43 28.49 45.61 19.98
CA ASN A 43 28.10 46.16 21.28
C ASN A 43 29.06 45.70 22.39
N THR A 44 29.49 44.43 22.37
CA THR A 44 30.49 43.92 23.32
C THR A 44 31.84 44.65 23.19
N CYS A 45 32.34 44.86 21.97
CA CYS A 45 33.56 45.64 21.73
C CYS A 45 33.44 47.11 22.17
N LEU A 46 32.26 47.72 22.03
CA LEU A 46 32.02 49.09 22.49
C LEU A 46 32.00 49.16 24.03
N CYS A 47 31.36 48.20 24.71
CA CYS A 47 31.36 48.13 26.17
C CYS A 47 32.76 47.89 26.75
N THR A 48 33.63 47.09 26.10
CA THR A 48 35.01 46.90 26.58
C THR A 48 35.86 48.16 26.43
N LEU A 49 35.70 48.93 25.34
CA LEU A 49 36.36 50.23 25.19
C LEU A 49 35.88 51.29 26.20
N GLN A 50 34.61 51.24 26.60
CA GLN A 50 34.08 52.10 27.65
C GLN A 50 34.61 51.75 29.05
N ALA A 51 35.11 50.53 29.25
CA ALA A 51 35.63 50.05 30.54
C ALA A 51 37.13 50.32 30.74
N ASP A 52 37.98 50.18 29.71
CA ASP A 52 39.39 50.60 29.74
C ASP A 52 39.81 51.33 28.45
N PRO A 53 39.80 52.69 28.46
CA PRO A 53 40.15 53.47 27.29
C PRO A 53 41.67 53.62 27.05
N ARG A 54 42.56 53.09 27.92
CA ARG A 54 43.99 53.48 27.90
C ARG A 54 44.92 52.50 27.18
N ASN A 55 44.47 51.29 26.88
CA ASN A 55 45.38 50.18 26.53
C ASN A 55 45.01 49.42 25.24
N SER A 56 44.03 49.89 24.45
CA SER A 56 43.49 49.09 23.32
C SER A 56 43.00 49.85 22.07
N GLU A 57 43.06 51.19 22.03
CA GLU A 57 42.39 52.02 21.00
C GLU A 57 42.59 51.52 19.56
N GLN A 58 43.83 51.41 19.07
CA GLN A 58 44.09 51.09 17.65
C GLN A 58 43.56 49.70 17.25
N ILE A 59 43.66 48.69 18.12
CA ILE A 59 43.22 47.32 17.83
C ILE A 59 41.69 47.23 17.87
N ALA A 60 41.07 47.83 18.89
CA ALA A 60 39.62 47.81 19.06
C ALA A 60 38.90 48.66 17.99
N ILE A 61 39.45 49.83 17.62
CA ILE A 61 38.93 50.65 16.52
C ILE A 61 38.98 49.88 15.20
N HIS A 62 40.08 49.18 14.89
CA HIS A 62 40.18 48.38 13.68
C HIS A 62 39.12 47.26 13.64
N GLN A 63 38.94 46.53 14.75
CA GLN A 63 37.90 45.50 14.87
C GLN A 63 36.48 46.08 14.72
N ILE A 64 36.19 47.23 15.34
CA ILE A 64 34.90 47.93 15.21
C ILE A 64 34.63 48.36 13.76
N VAL A 65 35.64 48.89 13.05
CA VAL A 65 35.52 49.24 11.63
C VAL A 65 35.26 48.01 10.76
N GLN A 66 35.95 46.89 11.02
CA GLN A 66 35.71 45.63 10.31
C GLN A 66 34.30 45.08 10.55
N ILE A 67 33.86 44.99 11.81
CA ILE A 67 32.52 44.48 12.18
C ILE A 67 31.42 45.38 11.60
N ARG A 68 31.55 46.71 11.71
CA ARG A 68 30.62 47.68 11.11
C ARG A 68 30.54 47.54 9.58
N THR A 69 31.66 47.28 8.91
CA THR A 69 31.70 47.08 7.46
C THR A 69 31.03 45.75 7.06
N ALA A 70 31.26 44.67 7.81
CA ALA A 70 30.60 43.38 7.58
C ALA A 70 29.07 43.48 7.78
N ILE A 71 28.61 44.16 8.84
CA ILE A 71 27.18 44.44 9.07
C ILE A 71 26.58 45.23 7.90
N HIS A 72 27.29 46.22 7.36
CA HIS A 72 26.81 47.02 6.24
C HIS A 72 26.64 46.19 4.97
N MET A 73 27.63 45.35 4.62
CA MET A 73 27.55 44.44 3.46
C MET A 73 26.38 43.46 3.59
N LEU A 74 26.26 42.76 4.73
CA LEU A 74 25.18 41.79 4.96
C LEU A 74 23.78 42.43 4.94
N LYS A 75 23.64 43.67 5.43
CA LYS A 75 22.39 44.43 5.31
C LYS A 75 22.07 44.81 3.86
N GLN A 76 23.07 45.19 3.04
CA GLN A 76 22.86 45.44 1.62
C GLN A 76 22.46 44.17 0.86
N GLU A 77 23.08 43.04 1.18
CA GLU A 77 22.77 41.73 0.58
C GLU A 77 21.37 41.23 0.96
N ALA A 78 20.96 41.38 2.22
CA ALA A 78 19.59 41.09 2.66
C ALA A 78 18.56 41.97 1.93
N VAL A 79 18.83 43.27 1.75
CA VAL A 79 17.99 44.16 0.95
C VAL A 79 17.98 43.76 -0.54
N HIS A 80 19.07 43.20 -1.07
CA HIS A 80 19.10 42.70 -2.44
C HIS A 80 18.22 41.44 -2.61
N GLU A 81 18.39 40.42 -1.78
CA GLU A 81 17.59 39.19 -1.87
C GLU A 81 16.10 39.48 -1.57
N ALA A 82 15.78 40.41 -0.66
CA ALA A 82 14.40 40.84 -0.42
C ALA A 82 13.76 41.48 -1.67
N ARG A 83 14.50 42.36 -2.37
CA ARG A 83 14.06 42.95 -3.65
C ARG A 83 13.95 41.91 -4.77
N ARG A 84 14.84 40.92 -4.79
CA ARG A 84 14.80 39.79 -5.75
C ARG A 84 13.56 38.92 -5.49
N PHE A 85 13.31 38.57 -4.23
CA PHE A 85 12.15 37.78 -3.81
C PHE A 85 10.84 38.52 -4.11
N GLN A 86 10.76 39.84 -3.85
CA GLN A 86 9.62 40.66 -4.24
C GLN A 86 9.36 40.60 -5.75
N ARG A 87 10.39 40.76 -6.59
CA ARG A 87 10.25 40.63 -8.06
C ARG A 87 9.80 39.22 -8.47
N LEU A 88 10.34 38.18 -7.84
CA LEU A 88 9.92 36.79 -8.09
C LEU A 88 8.43 36.59 -7.78
N LEU A 89 7.96 37.03 -6.62
CA LEU A 89 6.54 37.00 -6.23
C LEU A 89 5.65 37.75 -7.25
N THR A 90 6.08 38.93 -7.71
CA THR A 90 5.37 39.71 -8.74
C THR A 90 5.30 38.96 -10.07
N ASN A 91 6.41 38.34 -10.51
CA ASN A 91 6.47 37.60 -11.77
C ASN A 91 5.61 36.32 -11.74
N HIS A 92 5.68 35.52 -10.68
CA HIS A 92 4.81 34.34 -10.53
C HIS A 92 3.33 34.75 -10.46
N LYS A 93 3.00 35.84 -9.75
CA LYS A 93 1.63 36.37 -9.74
C LYS A 93 1.16 36.75 -11.15
N ALA A 94 1.98 37.47 -11.92
CA ALA A 94 1.64 37.86 -13.28
C ALA A 94 1.44 36.65 -14.22
N ALA A 95 2.32 35.63 -14.13
CA ALA A 95 2.18 34.39 -14.89
C ALA A 95 0.89 33.63 -14.53
N LEU A 96 0.61 33.44 -13.23
CA LEU A 96 -0.62 32.78 -12.78
C LEU A 96 -1.89 33.55 -13.18
N GLN A 97 -1.85 34.89 -13.19
CA GLN A 97 -2.96 35.71 -13.69
C GLN A 97 -3.16 35.58 -15.22
N HIS A 98 -2.07 35.45 -15.98
CA HIS A 98 -2.13 35.17 -17.42
C HIS A 98 -2.75 33.79 -17.68
N ASP A 99 -2.21 32.73 -17.07
CA ASP A 99 -2.67 31.35 -17.26
C ASP A 99 -4.16 31.18 -16.87
N VAL A 100 -4.60 31.81 -15.75
CA VAL A 100 -6.01 31.84 -15.37
C VAL A 100 -6.89 32.58 -16.40
N SER A 101 -6.39 33.67 -17.01
CA SER A 101 -7.14 34.36 -18.07
C SER A 101 -7.27 33.50 -19.32
N GLU A 102 -6.25 32.70 -19.66
CA GLU A 102 -6.30 31.77 -20.79
C GLU A 102 -7.25 30.61 -20.51
N PHE A 103 -7.23 30.00 -19.32
CA PHE A 103 -8.20 28.96 -18.96
C PHE A 103 -9.65 29.43 -19.00
N ASN A 104 -9.92 30.67 -18.56
CA ASN A 104 -11.26 31.25 -18.66
C ASN A 104 -11.70 31.40 -20.13
N LEU A 105 -10.80 31.86 -21.01
CA LEU A 105 -11.06 31.96 -22.45
C LEU A 105 -11.32 30.58 -23.08
N GLN A 106 -10.49 29.58 -22.75
CA GLN A 106 -10.66 28.20 -23.21
C GLN A 106 -11.96 27.57 -22.70
N ALA A 107 -12.36 27.83 -21.45
CA ALA A 107 -13.62 27.37 -20.89
C ALA A 107 -14.83 28.02 -21.56
N GLU A 108 -14.77 29.32 -21.88
CA GLU A 108 -15.83 30.01 -22.60
C GLU A 108 -15.96 29.49 -24.04
N MET A 109 -14.84 29.27 -24.74
CA MET A 109 -14.82 28.62 -26.05
C MET A 109 -15.37 27.20 -25.99
N HIS A 110 -15.03 26.41 -24.97
CA HIS A 110 -15.56 25.06 -24.79
C HIS A 110 -17.08 25.08 -24.56
N ASN A 111 -17.59 26.01 -23.75
CA ASN A 111 -19.04 26.16 -23.53
C ASN A 111 -19.79 26.61 -24.80
N ARG A 112 -19.20 27.50 -25.60
CA ARG A 112 -19.72 27.87 -26.94
C ARG A 112 -19.72 26.67 -27.90
N LEU A 113 -18.69 25.83 -27.87
CA LEU A 113 -18.59 24.60 -28.67
C LEU A 113 -19.47 23.45 -28.18
N ALA A 114 -19.81 23.39 -26.88
CA ALA A 114 -20.69 22.38 -26.32
C ALA A 114 -22.15 22.56 -26.78
N ASN A 115 -22.58 23.80 -27.02
CA ASN A 115 -23.96 24.16 -27.31
C ASN A 115 -24.43 23.67 -28.71
N GLU A 116 -25.39 22.73 -28.74
CA GLU A 116 -25.95 22.16 -29.98
C GLU A 116 -26.73 23.18 -30.84
N GLU A 117 -27.14 24.31 -30.27
CA GLU A 117 -27.73 25.43 -31.03
C GLU A 117 -26.69 26.02 -31.99
N TRP A 118 -25.48 26.30 -31.50
CA TRP A 118 -24.38 26.84 -32.30
C TRP A 118 -23.95 25.85 -33.39
N LYS A 119 -23.87 24.55 -33.06
CA LYS A 119 -23.60 23.49 -34.05
C LYS A 119 -24.71 23.31 -35.08
N ARG A 120 -25.94 23.76 -34.82
CA ARG A 120 -27.01 23.83 -35.83
C ARG A 120 -26.84 25.04 -36.74
N GLU A 121 -26.58 26.21 -36.17
CA GLU A 121 -26.47 27.46 -36.92
C GLU A 121 -25.22 27.51 -37.82
N GLU A 122 -24.09 27.02 -37.33
CA GLU A 122 -22.86 26.96 -38.12
C GLU A 122 -22.95 25.89 -39.24
N ARG A 123 -23.74 24.82 -39.05
CA ARG A 123 -24.08 23.89 -40.13
C ARG A 123 -24.97 24.53 -41.21
N LYS A 124 -25.93 25.39 -40.85
CA LYS A 124 -26.69 26.18 -41.84
C LYS A 124 -25.75 27.10 -42.62
N ARG A 125 -24.84 27.82 -41.94
CA ARG A 125 -23.86 28.73 -42.56
C ARG A 125 -22.93 28.02 -43.53
N LEU A 126 -22.36 26.87 -43.14
CA LEU A 126 -21.52 26.06 -44.03
C LEU A 126 -22.30 25.55 -45.24
N VAL A 127 -23.54 25.07 -45.06
CA VAL A 127 -24.41 24.66 -46.19
C VAL A 127 -24.73 25.83 -47.12
N GLN A 128 -24.95 27.02 -46.57
CA GLN A 128 -25.18 28.24 -47.36
C GLN A 128 -23.94 28.65 -48.15
N TYR A 129 -22.77 28.71 -47.49
CA TYR A 129 -21.48 29.02 -48.14
C TYR A 129 -21.13 28.05 -49.27
N TYR A 130 -21.41 26.75 -49.12
CA TYR A 130 -21.20 25.75 -50.17
C TYR A 130 -22.26 25.78 -51.29
N LYS A 131 -23.46 26.33 -51.06
CA LYS A 131 -24.41 26.66 -52.14
C LYS A 131 -23.94 27.88 -52.94
N GLU A 132 -23.38 28.87 -52.26
CA GLU A 132 -22.90 30.13 -52.86
C GLU A 132 -21.55 29.97 -53.57
N ASN A 133 -20.72 29.00 -53.17
CA ASN A 133 -19.40 28.72 -53.76
C ASN A 133 -19.27 27.29 -54.32
N PRO A 134 -20.04 26.90 -55.36
CA PRO A 134 -19.97 25.56 -55.96
C PRO A 134 -18.67 25.36 -56.77
N ARG A 135 -17.66 24.75 -56.15
CA ARG A 135 -16.42 24.33 -56.85
C ARG A 135 -16.59 22.99 -57.57
N ASN A 136 -15.95 22.86 -58.73
CA ASN A 136 -16.07 21.71 -59.63
C ASN A 136 -15.73 20.36 -58.96
N ARG A 137 -16.50 19.33 -59.31
CA ARG A 137 -16.27 17.93 -58.90
C ARG A 137 -15.03 17.34 -59.57
N SER A 138 -13.92 17.18 -58.84
CA SER A 138 -12.83 16.28 -59.26
C SER A 138 -11.97 15.71 -58.12
N THR A 139 -12.50 15.61 -56.89
CA THR A 139 -11.94 14.81 -55.79
C THR A 139 -13.05 14.36 -54.85
N GLU A 140 -13.03 13.09 -54.42
CA GLU A 140 -13.89 12.61 -53.34
C GLU A 140 -13.31 13.04 -51.98
N PRO A 141 -14.09 13.69 -51.09
CA PRO A 141 -13.72 13.81 -49.69
C PRO A 141 -13.84 12.44 -49.01
N LEU A 142 -12.80 11.99 -48.32
CA LEU A 142 -12.84 10.78 -47.51
C LEU A 142 -13.94 10.88 -46.45
N VAL A 143 -15.01 10.10 -46.62
CA VAL A 143 -16.09 10.01 -45.63
C VAL A 143 -15.60 9.25 -44.40
N VAL A 144 -14.99 9.99 -43.47
CA VAL A 144 -14.68 9.49 -42.12
C VAL A 144 -16.00 9.26 -41.39
N LYS A 145 -16.53 8.04 -41.51
CA LYS A 145 -17.70 7.59 -40.75
C LYS A 145 -17.33 7.55 -39.25
N LEU A 146 -17.63 8.62 -38.52
CA LEU A 146 -17.87 8.49 -37.08
C LEU A 146 -19.05 7.52 -36.92
N ARG A 147 -18.78 6.31 -36.44
CA ARG A 147 -19.83 5.41 -35.99
C ARG A 147 -20.36 5.92 -34.66
N THR A 148 -21.63 6.33 -34.65
CA THR A 148 -22.42 6.39 -33.42
C THR A 148 -22.51 5.01 -32.77
N PRO A 149 -22.70 4.92 -31.44
CA PRO A 149 -22.99 3.65 -30.79
C PRO A 149 -24.34 3.10 -31.32
N LEU A 150 -24.47 1.78 -31.40
CA LEU A 150 -25.69 1.11 -31.85
C LEU A 150 -26.20 0.15 -30.77
N VAL A 151 -27.52 0.14 -30.61
CA VAL A 151 -28.26 -0.52 -29.52
C VAL A 151 -28.27 -2.04 -29.66
N ILE A 152 -28.49 -2.73 -28.53
CA ILE A 152 -28.58 -4.19 -28.42
C ILE A 152 -29.88 -4.69 -29.08
N ALA A 153 -29.79 -5.73 -29.91
CA ALA A 153 -30.90 -6.62 -30.28
C ALA A 153 -30.35 -8.02 -30.65
N GLU A 154 -31.20 -9.05 -30.54
CA GLU A 154 -30.80 -10.45 -30.44
C GLU A 154 -30.80 -11.21 -31.79
N SER A 155 -30.23 -12.43 -31.76
CA SER A 155 -30.73 -13.69 -32.38
C SER A 155 -29.79 -14.50 -33.33
N GLU A 156 -29.75 -15.80 -33.03
CA GLU A 156 -29.50 -17.01 -33.86
C GLU A 156 -28.21 -17.27 -34.71
N ASN A 157 -27.49 -18.30 -34.26
CA ASN A 157 -27.07 -19.51 -35.02
C ASN A 157 -26.35 -19.42 -36.41
N VAL A 158 -25.02 -19.58 -36.44
CA VAL A 158 -24.27 -20.36 -37.47
C VAL A 158 -23.03 -21.05 -36.85
N VAL A 159 -22.58 -22.16 -37.46
CA VAL A 159 -21.63 -23.15 -36.90
C VAL A 159 -20.13 -22.83 -37.08
N ILE A 160 -19.38 -23.14 -36.01
CA ILE A 160 -17.94 -23.43 -35.85
C ILE A 160 -17.11 -23.73 -37.13
N THR A 161 -15.91 -23.14 -37.24
CA THR A 161 -14.69 -23.87 -37.69
C THR A 161 -13.39 -23.25 -37.15
N LYS A 162 -12.30 -24.04 -37.11
CA LYS A 162 -10.99 -23.68 -36.53
C LYS A 162 -9.90 -23.64 -37.62
N ARG A 163 -8.94 -22.68 -37.57
CA ARG A 163 -7.46 -22.94 -37.51
C ARG A 163 -6.52 -21.76 -37.88
N THR A 164 -5.46 -21.62 -37.07
CA THR A 164 -4.04 -21.24 -37.38
C THR A 164 -3.61 -19.97 -38.16
N ARG A 165 -2.97 -19.06 -37.40
CA ARG A 165 -1.49 -18.80 -37.37
C ARG A 165 -0.74 -18.13 -38.56
N ALA A 166 -0.47 -16.83 -38.36
CA ALA A 166 0.81 -16.10 -38.57
C ALA A 166 1.24 -15.62 -39.99
N GLN A 167 2.31 -14.80 -39.97
CA GLN A 167 3.05 -14.12 -41.06
C GLN A 167 2.37 -12.84 -41.61
N LEU A 168 3.07 -11.74 -41.96
CA LEU A 168 4.54 -11.48 -42.06
C LEU A 168 5.03 -10.23 -41.28
N LEU A 169 6.35 -10.20 -41.03
CA LEU A 169 7.18 -9.01 -40.74
C LEU A 169 7.85 -8.49 -42.04
N PRO A 170 8.43 -7.26 -42.04
CA PRO A 170 9.69 -6.96 -42.72
C PRO A 170 10.91 -7.00 -41.77
N HIS A 171 12.11 -7.17 -42.32
CA HIS A 171 13.33 -7.60 -41.60
C HIS A 171 14.30 -6.47 -41.18
N LYS A 172 14.85 -6.63 -39.96
CA LYS A 172 16.29 -6.65 -39.59
C LYS A 172 17.34 -5.90 -40.45
N LEU A 173 18.33 -5.28 -39.76
CA LEU A 173 19.63 -5.95 -39.52
C LEU A 173 20.52 -5.30 -38.45
N ASP A 174 21.24 -6.16 -37.72
CA ASP A 174 22.13 -5.83 -36.60
C ASP A 174 23.59 -5.57 -37.04
N ARG A 175 24.40 -4.95 -36.16
CA ARG A 175 25.87 -5.09 -36.16
C ARG A 175 26.38 -5.34 -34.75
N VAL A 176 27.12 -6.43 -34.58
CA VAL A 176 27.77 -6.83 -33.34
C VAL A 176 29.18 -6.24 -33.26
N VAL A 177 29.59 -5.79 -32.07
CA VAL A 177 31.00 -5.56 -31.73
C VAL A 177 31.33 -6.40 -30.49
N THR A 178 32.16 -7.42 -30.67
CA THR A 178 32.75 -8.19 -29.56
C THR A 178 34.02 -7.51 -29.10
N LEU A 179 34.11 -7.22 -27.80
CA LEU A 179 35.40 -6.99 -27.13
C LEU A 179 35.96 -8.33 -26.65
N VAL A 180 37.30 -8.40 -26.58
CA VAL A 180 38.06 -9.53 -26.04
C VAL A 180 38.95 -8.96 -24.95
N ASP A 181 38.93 -9.57 -23.77
CA ASP A 181 39.72 -9.12 -22.61
C ASP A 181 41.22 -9.28 -22.84
N ASN A 182 42.02 -8.35 -22.30
CA ASN A 182 43.38 -8.60 -21.79
C ASN A 182 43.91 -7.38 -20.99
N PRO A 183 44.97 -7.55 -20.16
CA PRO A 183 45.08 -6.83 -18.88
C PRO A 183 45.77 -5.47 -18.92
N VAL A 184 45.72 -4.78 -17.77
CA VAL A 184 46.34 -3.48 -17.51
C VAL A 184 47.70 -3.65 -16.83
N GLU A 185 48.75 -3.09 -17.43
CA GLU A 185 49.99 -2.75 -16.73
C GLU A 185 50.42 -1.31 -17.07
N ASN A 186 51.05 -0.63 -16.10
CA ASN A 186 51.86 0.57 -16.28
C ASN A 186 51.22 1.80 -16.97
N GLY A 187 49.91 2.00 -16.78
CA GLY A 187 49.36 3.33 -16.49
C GLY A 187 49.35 4.39 -17.60
N LYS A 188 49.46 4.02 -18.88
CA LYS A 188 49.25 4.95 -20.02
C LYS A 188 48.45 4.30 -21.14
N LEU A 189 47.20 4.72 -21.34
CA LEU A 189 46.34 4.22 -22.41
C LEU A 189 46.36 5.15 -23.63
N ALA A 190 46.95 4.70 -24.74
CA ALA A 190 47.02 5.46 -26.00
C ALA A 190 45.97 4.96 -27.01
N ILE A 191 44.85 5.68 -27.13
CA ILE A 191 43.75 5.28 -28.02
C ILE A 191 44.04 5.65 -29.48
N ARG A 192 44.31 4.64 -30.32
CA ARG A 192 44.47 4.76 -31.78
C ARG A 192 43.11 4.64 -32.48
N LEU A 193 42.42 5.75 -32.75
CA LEU A 193 41.26 5.76 -33.66
C LEU A 193 41.71 5.84 -35.12
N ARG A 194 41.22 4.91 -35.96
CA ARG A 194 41.50 4.87 -37.39
C ARG A 194 40.19 4.77 -38.20
N LEU A 195 39.64 5.93 -38.57
CA LEU A 195 38.50 6.00 -39.47
C LEU A 195 38.88 5.56 -40.89
N LYS A 196 38.06 4.68 -41.48
CA LYS A 196 37.94 4.54 -42.93
C LYS A 196 36.50 4.19 -43.33
N GLU A 197 36.01 4.96 -44.28
CA GLU A 197 34.84 4.66 -45.11
C GLU A 197 35.25 3.60 -46.17
N ALA A 198 34.39 3.03 -47.01
CA ALA A 198 33.01 3.36 -47.36
C ALA A 198 32.27 2.15 -47.98
N SER A 199 30.99 2.35 -48.30
CA SER A 199 30.31 1.80 -49.49
C SER A 199 30.04 0.29 -49.57
N SER A 200 29.32 -0.08 -50.63
CA SER A 200 28.60 -1.35 -50.84
C SER A 200 29.17 -2.21 -51.95
N ASN A 201 28.90 -3.52 -51.84
CA ASN A 201 28.94 -4.56 -52.88
C ASN A 201 30.31 -4.86 -53.51
N GLY A 202 30.83 -6.05 -53.20
CA GLY A 202 32.16 -6.48 -53.63
C GLY A 202 32.23 -7.16 -54.99
N LEU A 203 33.45 -7.53 -55.36
CA LEU A 203 33.75 -8.67 -56.25
C LEU A 203 35.12 -9.27 -55.85
N LYS A 204 35.54 -10.35 -56.51
CA LYS A 204 36.78 -11.08 -56.18
C LYS A 204 38.02 -10.50 -56.91
N SER A 205 39.18 -10.66 -56.26
CA SER A 205 40.50 -11.07 -56.81
C SER A 205 41.71 -10.10 -56.82
N LYS A 206 42.79 -10.60 -56.21
CA LYS A 206 44.24 -10.42 -56.48
C LYS A 206 44.91 -9.02 -56.34
N PRO A 207 46.25 -8.93 -56.20
CA PRO A 207 46.90 -7.86 -55.41
C PRO A 207 47.76 -6.85 -56.22
N GLY A 208 47.97 -5.64 -55.67
CA GLY A 208 48.95 -4.68 -56.21
C GLY A 208 49.20 -3.38 -55.41
N ARG A 209 50.47 -3.15 -55.03
CA ARG A 209 51.20 -1.87 -54.84
C ARG A 209 50.60 -0.70 -54.00
N LYS A 210 51.21 -0.52 -52.81
CA LYS A 210 51.70 0.73 -52.15
C LYS A 210 50.99 2.09 -52.42
N ALA A 211 50.53 2.75 -51.33
CA ALA A 211 50.46 4.22 -51.23
C ALA A 211 50.84 4.71 -49.81
N LYS A 212 51.63 5.79 -49.77
CA LYS A 212 52.39 6.34 -48.62
C LYS A 212 51.54 6.89 -47.46
N GLU A 213 52.13 6.91 -46.27
CA GLU A 213 51.68 7.70 -45.12
C GLU A 213 52.14 9.18 -45.22
N LYS A 214 51.53 10.07 -44.43
CA LYS A 214 52.15 11.34 -44.01
C LYS A 214 51.93 11.53 -42.51
N LYS A 215 53.04 11.72 -41.78
CA LYS A 215 53.06 12.03 -40.35
C LYS A 215 52.98 13.55 -40.18
N VAL A 216 52.22 14.03 -39.20
CA VAL A 216 52.36 15.38 -38.63
C VAL A 216 52.37 15.20 -37.11
N GLU A 217 53.34 15.85 -36.47
CA GLU A 217 53.69 15.70 -35.07
C GLU A 217 54.20 17.07 -34.62
N ILE A 218 53.55 17.68 -33.64
CA ILE A 218 53.94 18.97 -33.06
C ILE A 218 53.90 18.79 -31.55
N THR A 219 55.04 19.02 -30.91
CA THR A 219 55.26 18.90 -29.47
C THR A 219 55.11 20.25 -28.77
N ALA A 220 54.75 20.20 -27.48
CA ALA A 220 54.90 21.31 -26.54
C ALA A 220 55.70 20.82 -25.30
N PRO A 221 56.50 21.68 -24.65
CA PRO A 221 57.55 21.23 -23.72
C PRO A 221 57.09 21.09 -22.25
N VAL A 222 57.88 20.37 -21.46
CA VAL A 222 57.71 20.20 -20.01
C VAL A 222 58.93 20.76 -19.27
N PRO A 223 58.78 21.69 -18.31
CA PRO A 223 59.78 21.99 -17.29
C PRO A 223 59.61 21.07 -16.06
N VAL A 224 60.70 20.75 -15.37
CA VAL A 224 60.72 19.88 -14.17
C VAL A 224 61.54 20.54 -13.06
N THR A 225 61.26 20.15 -11.80
CA THR A 225 61.99 20.42 -10.53
C THR A 225 61.52 21.63 -9.70
N LYS A 226 61.58 21.64 -8.34
CA LYS A 226 61.61 20.59 -7.29
C LYS A 226 61.34 21.24 -5.90
N LYS A 227 60.69 20.49 -4.99
CA LYS A 227 60.73 20.56 -3.49
C LYS A 227 59.94 21.64 -2.69
N THR A 228 59.53 21.16 -1.51
CA THR A 228 59.33 21.82 -0.18
C THR A 228 58.09 22.66 0.16
N LYS A 229 57.17 22.00 0.89
CA LYS A 229 56.35 22.47 2.03
C LYS A 229 56.11 23.98 2.22
N LYS A 230 54.88 24.41 1.97
CA LYS A 230 54.01 25.09 2.95
C LYS A 230 52.54 24.82 2.59
N ALA A 231 51.63 24.94 3.54
CA ALA A 231 50.20 24.92 3.24
C ALA A 231 49.79 26.28 2.65
N ALA A 232 49.21 26.26 1.45
CA ALA A 232 48.62 27.41 0.81
C ALA A 232 47.14 27.11 0.54
N VAL A 233 46.28 28.11 0.74
CA VAL A 233 44.88 28.03 0.32
C VAL A 233 44.86 28.09 -1.20
N PHE A 234 44.33 27.06 -1.84
CA PHE A 234 44.00 27.11 -3.26
C PHE A 234 42.63 27.76 -3.40
N GLU A 235 42.60 29.00 -3.87
CA GLU A 235 41.40 29.52 -4.52
C GLU A 235 41.25 28.74 -5.84
N ILE A 236 40.12 28.06 -6.00
CA ILE A 236 39.77 27.38 -7.24
C ILE A 236 38.88 28.37 -8.00
N GLU A 237 39.47 29.09 -8.95
CA GLU A 237 38.68 29.82 -9.95
C GLU A 237 37.79 28.78 -10.68
N PRO A 238 36.46 28.94 -10.69
CA PRO A 238 35.58 27.93 -11.24
C PRO A 238 35.63 27.95 -12.78
N GLU A 239 35.71 26.77 -13.40
CA GLU A 239 35.61 26.68 -14.86
C GLU A 239 34.25 27.20 -15.34
N LEU A 240 34.29 28.12 -16.30
CA LEU A 240 33.13 28.80 -16.87
C LEU A 240 32.77 28.16 -18.21
N TYR A 241 31.52 27.72 -18.34
CA TYR A 241 31.00 27.03 -19.51
C TYR A 241 29.91 27.86 -20.22
N CYS A 242 29.44 27.36 -21.36
CA CYS A 242 28.40 27.99 -22.19
C CYS A 242 28.73 29.41 -22.70
N THR A 243 27.81 29.99 -23.48
CA THR A 243 27.91 31.38 -23.97
C THR A 243 27.66 32.42 -22.88
N CYS A 244 27.03 32.05 -21.77
CA CYS A 244 26.87 32.94 -20.61
C CYS A 244 28.16 33.12 -19.79
N ARG A 245 29.16 32.23 -19.97
CA ARG A 245 30.39 32.16 -19.13
C ARG A 245 30.04 32.06 -17.65
N ASP A 246 29.26 31.04 -17.32
CA ASP A 246 28.79 30.75 -15.97
C ASP A 246 29.12 29.28 -15.62
N VAL A 247 29.07 28.94 -14.33
CA VAL A 247 29.50 27.64 -13.82
C VAL A 247 28.55 26.51 -14.24
N PHE A 248 28.93 25.26 -13.99
CA PHE A 248 28.04 24.11 -14.20
C PHE A 248 26.81 24.18 -13.27
N TYR A 249 25.60 24.25 -13.85
CA TYR A 249 24.33 24.08 -13.13
C TYR A 249 23.21 23.58 -14.05
N GLY A 250 22.20 22.94 -13.47
CA GLY A 250 21.06 22.40 -14.23
C GLY A 250 21.47 21.30 -15.21
N GLU A 251 20.68 21.12 -16.27
CA GLU A 251 21.05 20.23 -17.39
C GLU A 251 21.86 20.97 -18.45
N MET A 252 22.90 20.31 -18.95
CA MET A 252 23.77 20.83 -20.01
C MET A 252 23.93 19.80 -21.15
N VAL A 253 24.12 20.30 -22.36
CA VAL A 253 24.37 19.52 -23.57
C VAL A 253 25.80 19.77 -24.09
N ALA A 254 26.47 18.71 -24.53
CA ALA A 254 27.75 18.80 -25.23
C ALA A 254 27.53 18.95 -26.75
N CYS A 255 28.35 19.78 -27.41
CA CYS A 255 28.34 19.93 -28.85
C CYS A 255 29.15 18.80 -29.54
N ASP A 256 28.53 18.04 -30.44
CA ASP A 256 29.16 16.94 -31.22
C ASP A 256 30.26 17.39 -32.22
N ASP A 257 30.65 18.68 -32.24
CA ASP A 257 31.71 19.17 -33.11
C ASP A 257 33.04 19.22 -32.35
N PRO A 258 34.04 18.37 -32.71
CA PRO A 258 35.34 18.32 -32.02
C PRO A 258 36.25 19.53 -32.32
N LYS A 259 35.66 20.65 -32.78
CA LYS A 259 36.28 21.98 -32.92
C LYS A 259 35.39 23.07 -32.31
N CYS A 260 34.55 22.71 -31.33
CA CYS A 260 33.74 23.63 -30.56
C CYS A 260 34.56 24.19 -29.38
N GLU A 261 34.75 25.50 -29.32
CA GLU A 261 35.64 26.15 -28.33
C GLU A 261 35.07 26.21 -26.90
N ILE A 262 33.77 25.98 -26.72
CA ILE A 262 33.04 26.07 -25.44
C ILE A 262 32.64 24.68 -24.92
N GLU A 263 32.59 23.68 -25.82
CA GLU A 263 32.12 22.29 -25.62
C GLU A 263 30.72 22.10 -25.00
N TRP A 264 30.46 22.61 -23.80
CA TRP A 264 29.25 22.41 -23.00
C TRP A 264 28.38 23.67 -22.89
N TYR A 265 27.06 23.48 -23.00
CA TYR A 265 26.07 24.55 -22.99
C TYR A 265 24.89 24.22 -22.07
N HIS A 266 24.44 25.14 -21.22
CA HIS A 266 23.22 24.96 -20.43
C HIS A 266 22.02 24.84 -21.37
N ASN A 267 21.14 23.86 -21.16
CA ASN A 267 20.05 23.54 -22.08
C ASN A 267 19.20 24.79 -22.41
N GLY A 268 18.79 25.55 -21.39
CA GLY A 268 18.02 26.79 -21.57
C GLY A 268 18.76 27.89 -22.35
N CYS A 269 20.08 28.02 -22.19
CA CYS A 269 20.89 29.01 -22.92
C CYS A 269 21.02 28.71 -24.43
N VAL A 270 20.69 27.50 -24.86
CA VAL A 270 20.63 27.09 -26.28
C VAL A 270 19.24 26.66 -26.74
N GLY A 271 18.19 27.05 -26.00
CA GLY A 271 16.79 26.83 -26.39
C GLY A 271 16.29 25.38 -26.27
N LEU A 272 16.96 24.54 -25.48
CA LEU A 272 16.55 23.18 -25.18
C LEU A 272 15.82 23.11 -23.83
N THR A 273 14.69 22.40 -23.79
CA THR A 273 13.94 22.08 -22.57
C THR A 273 14.18 20.65 -22.07
N THR A 274 14.79 19.80 -22.88
CA THR A 274 15.18 18.41 -22.57
C THR A 274 16.41 18.00 -23.40
N PRO A 275 17.25 17.05 -22.96
CA PRO A 275 18.40 16.59 -23.73
C PRO A 275 17.98 16.00 -25.09
N PRO A 276 18.59 16.43 -26.22
CA PRO A 276 18.18 16.03 -27.56
C PRO A 276 18.56 14.58 -27.86
N ARG A 277 17.65 13.84 -28.50
CA ARG A 277 17.88 12.44 -28.89
C ARG A 277 18.66 12.35 -30.21
N GLY A 278 19.96 12.09 -30.10
CA GLY A 278 20.86 11.96 -31.25
C GLY A 278 21.97 13.00 -31.20
N LYS A 279 22.61 13.26 -32.35
CA LYS A 279 23.69 14.24 -32.42
C LYS A 279 23.20 15.68 -32.38
N TRP A 280 23.84 16.51 -31.58
CA TRP A 280 23.48 17.93 -31.42
C TRP A 280 24.68 18.85 -31.62
N TYR A 281 24.42 20.01 -32.21
CA TYR A 281 25.43 21.01 -32.55
C TYR A 281 24.97 22.39 -32.08
N CYS A 282 25.84 23.11 -31.36
CA CYS A 282 25.55 24.48 -30.94
C CYS A 282 25.37 25.42 -32.15
N PRO A 283 24.65 26.55 -32.01
CA PRO A 283 24.36 27.45 -33.12
C PRO A 283 25.59 27.86 -33.93
N THR A 284 26.69 28.20 -33.26
CA THR A 284 27.96 28.60 -33.87
C THR A 284 28.57 27.50 -34.75
N CYS A 285 28.52 26.24 -34.31
CA CYS A 285 29.00 25.09 -35.10
C CYS A 285 28.01 24.74 -36.23
N LEU A 286 26.71 24.94 -36.02
CA LEU A 286 25.68 24.73 -37.02
C LEU A 286 25.85 25.72 -38.20
N GLU A 287 26.04 27.02 -37.92
CA GLU A 287 26.34 28.03 -38.94
C GLU A 287 27.63 27.73 -39.72
N ARG A 288 28.70 27.36 -39.01
CA ARG A 288 30.01 27.01 -39.59
C ARG A 288 29.88 25.87 -40.62
N ARG A 289 28.92 24.96 -40.42
CA ARG A 289 28.54 23.84 -41.31
C ARG A 289 27.51 24.21 -42.40
N GLN A 290 26.77 25.30 -42.25
CA GLN A 290 25.87 25.82 -43.30
C GLN A 290 26.64 26.64 -44.33
N LYS A 291 27.56 27.50 -43.87
CA LYS A 291 28.44 28.35 -44.70
C LYS A 291 29.42 27.57 -45.61
N THR A 292 29.49 26.25 -45.46
CA THR A 292 30.33 25.33 -46.26
C THR A 292 29.55 24.53 -47.32
N LYS A 293 28.25 24.76 -47.51
CA LYS A 293 27.46 24.13 -48.60
C LYS A 293 27.46 24.99 -49.88
N PRO A 294 27.82 24.46 -51.06
CA PRO A 294 27.71 25.20 -52.32
C PRO A 294 26.24 25.39 -52.73
N GLN A 295 25.92 26.58 -53.21
CA GLN A 295 24.56 26.95 -53.64
C GLN A 295 24.19 26.33 -55.00
N LYS A 296 22.88 26.12 -55.24
CA LYS A 296 22.30 25.89 -56.57
C LYS A 296 21.13 26.84 -56.78
N ALA A 297 21.05 27.46 -57.95
CA ALA A 297 20.16 28.57 -58.25
C ALA A 297 18.71 28.15 -58.55
N GLU A 298 17.79 29.10 -58.34
CA GLU A 298 16.36 28.99 -58.64
C GLU A 298 16.04 29.05 -60.15
N LYS A 299 14.80 28.71 -60.52
CA LYS A 299 14.14 29.16 -61.76
C LYS A 299 12.67 29.52 -61.50
N PRO A 300 12.12 30.58 -62.13
CA PRO A 300 10.81 31.13 -61.79
C PRO A 300 9.62 30.41 -62.45
N ARG A 301 8.42 30.66 -61.92
CA ARG A 301 7.13 30.22 -62.49
C ARG A 301 6.85 30.89 -63.85
N LYS A 302 6.12 30.19 -64.74
CA LYS A 302 5.42 30.80 -65.89
C LYS A 302 3.95 30.37 -65.91
N VAL A 303 3.11 31.29 -66.39
CA VAL A 303 1.66 31.13 -66.59
C VAL A 303 1.38 30.21 -67.78
N LYS A 304 0.17 29.64 -67.86
CA LYS A 304 -0.37 28.98 -69.06
C LYS A 304 -1.81 29.39 -69.32
N GLU A 305 -2.08 29.68 -70.58
CA GLU A 305 -3.39 29.68 -71.24
C GLU A 305 -3.18 29.08 -72.67
N PRO A 306 -4.21 28.83 -73.50
CA PRO A 306 -4.71 27.46 -73.57
C PRO A 306 -4.64 26.81 -74.97
N GLU A 307 -4.99 25.52 -74.99
CA GLU A 307 -5.62 24.77 -76.10
C GLU A 307 -4.89 24.62 -77.46
N GLN A 308 -4.65 23.37 -77.91
CA GLN A 308 -5.41 22.73 -79.01
C GLN A 308 -4.87 21.31 -79.35
N LYS A 309 -5.45 20.67 -80.38
CA LYS A 309 -5.45 19.21 -80.63
C LYS A 309 -4.47 18.81 -81.73
N GLU A 310 -3.99 17.57 -81.68
CA GLU A 310 -3.79 16.57 -82.76
C GLU A 310 -2.81 15.48 -82.24
N VAL A 311 -2.91 14.14 -82.40
CA VAL A 311 -3.43 13.18 -83.43
C VAL A 311 -2.26 12.45 -84.14
N THR A 312 -2.43 11.14 -84.35
CA THR A 312 -1.66 10.19 -85.21
C THR A 312 -0.24 9.67 -84.86
N VAL A 313 -0.17 8.33 -84.73
CA VAL A 313 0.69 7.37 -85.51
C VAL A 313 2.08 6.85 -84.98
N LYS A 314 2.00 5.62 -84.42
CA LYS A 314 2.72 4.34 -84.72
C LYS A 314 4.25 4.25 -84.95
N ARG A 315 4.75 3.04 -84.59
CA ARG A 315 6.01 2.32 -84.95
C ARG A 315 7.22 2.60 -84.04
N GLY A 316 8.07 1.62 -83.67
CA GLY A 316 7.91 0.15 -83.71
C GLY A 316 9.20 -0.65 -84.03
N LYS A 317 9.25 -1.92 -83.57
CA LYS A 317 10.33 -2.94 -83.72
C LYS A 317 11.55 -2.71 -82.78
N GLY A 318 12.30 -3.74 -82.34
CA GLY A 318 12.15 -5.18 -82.61
C GLY A 318 12.95 -6.14 -81.68
N ARG A 319 12.53 -7.41 -81.69
CA ARG A 319 13.14 -8.64 -81.10
C ARG A 319 14.38 -9.10 -81.94
N PRO A 320 15.25 -10.10 -81.56
CA PRO A 320 14.82 -11.45 -81.11
C PRO A 320 15.74 -12.46 -80.35
N ARG A 321 15.09 -13.49 -79.74
CA ARG A 321 15.52 -14.92 -79.60
C ARG A 321 16.71 -15.24 -78.66
N LYS A 322 16.98 -16.49 -78.20
CA LYS A 322 16.56 -17.87 -78.63
C LYS A 322 16.58 -18.90 -77.44
N TYR A 323 15.92 -20.06 -77.58
CA TYR A 323 15.95 -21.26 -76.67
C TYR A 323 16.89 -22.37 -77.24
N PRO A 324 17.30 -23.45 -76.49
CA PRO A 324 16.54 -24.70 -76.14
C PRO A 324 16.61 -25.07 -74.61
N LEU A 325 15.92 -26.05 -73.95
CA LEU A 325 15.35 -27.42 -74.20
C LEU A 325 16.38 -28.59 -74.21
N PRO A 326 16.03 -29.89 -73.95
CA PRO A 326 15.06 -30.56 -73.03
C PRO A 326 15.78 -31.59 -72.06
N VAL A 327 15.20 -32.53 -71.27
CA VAL A 327 14.55 -33.87 -71.55
C VAL A 327 14.00 -34.52 -70.22
N THR A 328 13.24 -35.63 -70.29
CA THR A 328 12.43 -36.35 -69.24
C THR A 328 12.97 -37.79 -68.91
N PRO A 329 12.21 -38.87 -68.52
CA PRO A 329 11.22 -39.14 -67.43
C PRO A 329 11.36 -40.46 -66.58
N GLY A 330 10.82 -40.50 -65.34
CA GLY A 330 10.21 -41.69 -64.63
C GLY A 330 11.10 -42.91 -64.25
N PRO A 331 10.57 -44.02 -63.62
CA PRO A 331 9.31 -44.32 -62.89
C PRO A 331 9.59 -44.64 -61.36
N GLY A 332 8.82 -45.35 -60.49
CA GLY A 332 7.42 -45.85 -60.39
C GLY A 332 7.24 -47.14 -59.52
N LYS A 333 6.05 -47.38 -58.90
CA LYS A 333 5.55 -48.58 -58.12
C LYS A 333 6.12 -48.82 -56.68
N ASN A 334 5.47 -49.47 -55.67
CA ASN A 334 4.04 -49.76 -55.33
C ASN A 334 3.84 -50.32 -53.87
N ASN A 335 2.57 -50.44 -53.42
CA ASN A 335 1.98 -51.40 -52.43
C ASN A 335 1.84 -51.08 -50.90
N ASN A 336 0.84 -51.76 -50.27
CA ASN A 336 0.31 -51.62 -48.90
C ASN A 336 0.48 -52.92 -48.06
N GLY A 337 0.39 -52.89 -46.71
CA GLY A 337 0.39 -54.13 -45.89
C GLY A 337 0.11 -54.09 -44.36
N LYS A 338 -1.17 -54.21 -43.98
CA LYS A 338 -1.79 -54.93 -42.81
C LYS A 338 -1.04 -55.25 -41.46
N ARG A 339 -1.70 -54.85 -40.35
CA ARG A 339 -2.12 -55.64 -39.13
C ARG A 339 -1.13 -56.21 -38.06
N VAL A 340 -1.46 -55.90 -36.78
CA VAL A 340 -1.76 -56.83 -35.62
C VAL A 340 -0.68 -57.31 -34.60
N MET A 341 -0.92 -56.92 -33.32
CA MET A 341 -0.77 -57.61 -31.99
C MET A 341 0.57 -58.04 -31.31
N THR A 342 0.63 -57.63 -30.02
CA THR A 342 1.03 -58.37 -28.77
C THR A 342 2.47 -58.78 -28.41
N ASN A 343 2.92 -58.23 -27.27
CA ASN A 343 3.57 -58.82 -26.07
C ASN A 343 4.96 -59.54 -26.11
N LYS A 344 5.78 -59.09 -25.13
CA LYS A 344 6.77 -59.83 -24.29
C LYS A 344 7.89 -60.67 -24.95
N ALA A 345 9.13 -60.21 -24.76
CA ALA A 345 10.24 -61.03 -24.21
C ALA A 345 11.35 -60.14 -23.59
N ASN A 346 12.17 -60.75 -22.73
CA ASN A 346 13.44 -60.26 -22.15
C ASN A 346 14.48 -61.37 -22.42
N PRO A 347 15.80 -61.13 -22.54
CA PRO A 347 16.67 -61.52 -21.39
C PRO A 347 18.05 -60.82 -21.25
N ARG A 348 18.38 -60.40 -20.00
CA ARG A 348 19.64 -60.68 -19.24
C ARG A 348 20.99 -60.16 -19.84
N VAL A 349 22.16 -60.13 -19.16
CA VAL A 349 22.70 -60.53 -17.82
C VAL A 349 23.94 -59.61 -17.55
N VAL A 350 24.59 -59.37 -16.39
CA VAL A 350 24.39 -59.33 -14.91
C VAL A 350 25.78 -58.88 -14.33
N ILE A 351 26.12 -59.07 -13.03
CA ILE A 351 27.44 -58.85 -12.38
C ILE A 351 27.75 -57.37 -12.02
N ASN A 352 28.15 -56.97 -10.80
CA ASN A 352 28.04 -57.59 -9.46
C ASN A 352 28.17 -56.52 -8.33
N LYS A 353 28.12 -56.96 -7.07
CA LYS A 353 28.63 -56.29 -5.85
C LYS A 353 29.46 -57.30 -5.02
N PRO A 354 30.02 -56.89 -3.87
CA PRO A 354 29.74 -57.66 -2.65
C PRO A 354 29.28 -56.80 -1.44
N GLN A 355 28.81 -57.50 -0.41
CA GLN A 355 28.32 -57.03 0.90
C GLN A 355 28.30 -58.26 1.84
N ILE A 356 28.54 -58.10 3.16
CA ILE A 356 28.26 -59.04 4.31
C ILE A 356 28.94 -58.44 5.59
N ASP A 357 28.74 -58.94 6.83
CA ASP A 357 27.62 -58.79 7.80
C ASP A 357 28.07 -59.41 9.18
N ILE A 358 27.19 -59.51 10.20
CA ILE A 358 27.18 -60.48 11.35
C ILE A 358 27.85 -60.11 12.72
N THR A 359 26.96 -59.85 13.70
CA THR A 359 26.90 -60.15 15.17
C THR A 359 28.09 -60.09 16.21
N ALA A 360 27.87 -59.25 17.23
CA ALA A 360 27.73 -59.55 18.70
C ALA A 360 28.90 -59.86 19.70
N LYS A 361 28.69 -59.30 20.93
CA LYS A 361 29.07 -59.76 22.31
C LYS A 361 30.48 -59.50 22.94
N ILE A 362 30.42 -59.08 24.23
CA ILE A 362 31.23 -59.51 25.42
C ILE A 362 32.51 -58.73 25.90
N ILE A 363 32.34 -58.04 27.06
CA ILE A 363 33.16 -58.01 28.31
C ILE A 363 34.48 -57.17 28.46
N GLN A 364 34.68 -56.68 29.71
CA GLN A 364 35.86 -56.06 30.39
C GLN A 364 36.27 -54.63 29.94
N ASN A 365 36.31 -53.61 30.82
CA ASN A 365 37.18 -53.34 32.00
C ASN A 365 38.64 -53.10 31.57
N THR A 366 39.27 -51.93 31.74
CA THR A 366 39.75 -51.32 33.02
C THR A 366 40.32 -49.87 32.74
N PRO A 367 40.98 -49.10 33.65
CA PRO A 367 40.31 -48.48 34.82
C PRO A 367 40.87 -47.08 35.30
N VAL A 368 40.20 -46.51 36.32
CA VAL A 368 40.76 -45.88 37.55
C VAL A 368 41.42 -44.46 37.59
N ASN A 369 41.19 -43.80 38.75
CA ASN A 369 41.93 -42.67 39.40
C ASN A 369 41.87 -41.27 38.76
N HIS A 370 41.98 -40.13 39.46
CA HIS A 370 41.87 -39.61 40.86
C HIS A 370 42.46 -38.16 40.75
N ALA A 371 42.25 -37.15 41.62
CA ALA A 371 41.44 -36.97 42.82
C ALA A 371 41.21 -35.44 43.09
N GLU A 372 40.61 -35.14 44.24
CA GLU A 372 40.60 -33.85 44.97
C GLU A 372 39.65 -32.72 44.50
N GLY A 373 39.04 -31.92 45.40
CA GLY A 373 38.96 -32.10 46.86
C GLY A 373 38.41 -30.91 47.68
N ARG A 374 37.25 -31.11 48.33
CA ARG A 374 36.69 -30.32 49.47
C ARG A 374 36.22 -28.87 49.13
N GLY A 375 35.11 -28.35 49.69
CA GLY A 375 34.06 -29.00 50.49
C GLY A 375 32.96 -28.03 50.96
N SER A 376 31.80 -28.57 51.39
CA SER A 376 30.85 -28.08 52.44
C SER A 376 30.34 -26.61 52.45
N ARG A 377 29.09 -26.24 52.78
CA ARG A 377 27.91 -26.87 53.43
C ARG A 377 26.64 -26.62 52.55
N ILE A 378 25.67 -27.53 52.37
CA ILE A 378 24.67 -28.06 53.33
C ILE A 378 23.76 -26.91 53.85
N GLN A 379 22.42 -26.90 53.69
CA GLN A 379 21.50 -27.95 54.16
C GLN A 379 20.11 -28.07 53.45
N LYS A 380 19.87 -29.24 52.84
CA LYS A 380 18.63 -30.08 52.84
C LYS A 380 17.21 -29.45 52.77
N ARG A 381 16.40 -29.94 51.82
CA ARG A 381 14.98 -30.32 52.03
C ARG A 381 14.75 -31.74 51.49
N LYS A 382 14.13 -32.64 52.26
CA LYS A 382 13.91 -34.06 51.88
C LYS A 382 12.52 -34.29 51.28
N GLN A 383 12.42 -35.22 50.35
CA GLN A 383 11.16 -35.89 49.97
C GLN A 383 10.78 -36.96 51.01
N VAL A 384 9.49 -37.25 51.14
CA VAL A 384 8.96 -38.53 51.67
C VAL A 384 7.73 -38.91 50.85
N THR A 385 7.63 -40.17 50.44
CA THR A 385 6.47 -40.77 49.77
C THR A 385 5.74 -41.74 50.71
N LYS A 386 4.41 -41.84 50.56
CA LYS A 386 3.58 -42.98 51.00
C LYS A 386 2.62 -43.27 49.83
N LYS A 387 2.54 -44.48 49.28
CA LYS A 387 2.07 -45.78 49.84
C LYS A 387 0.54 -45.83 50.02
N GLU A 388 -0.08 -46.65 49.18
CA GLU A 388 -1.46 -47.14 49.25
C GLU A 388 -1.52 -48.45 50.05
N GLN A 389 -2.71 -48.82 50.54
CA GLN A 389 -3.10 -50.19 50.90
C GLN A 389 -4.65 -50.33 50.88
N PRO A 390 -5.21 -51.53 50.71
CA PRO A 390 -6.62 -51.74 50.33
C PRO A 390 -7.55 -52.11 51.51
N LEU A 391 -8.84 -52.24 51.22
CA LEU A 391 -9.86 -52.92 52.05
C LEU A 391 -10.97 -53.50 51.15
N GLU A 392 -11.50 -54.66 51.51
CA GLU A 392 -12.64 -55.35 50.88
C GLU A 392 -13.88 -55.29 51.80
N PHE A 393 -15.09 -55.53 51.28
CA PHE A 393 -16.04 -56.53 51.85
C PHE A 393 -17.21 -56.85 50.88
N GLU A 394 -17.96 -57.89 51.23
CA GLU A 394 -18.82 -58.77 50.41
C GLU A 394 -20.18 -58.23 49.86
N PRO A 395 -20.87 -58.99 48.97
CA PRO A 395 -22.06 -58.53 48.24
C PRO A 395 -23.41 -58.98 48.86
N THR A 396 -24.52 -58.47 48.31
CA THR A 396 -25.87 -59.04 48.49
C THR A 396 -26.76 -58.74 47.28
N SER A 397 -27.82 -59.53 47.08
CA SER A 397 -28.71 -59.48 45.92
C SER A 397 -30.12 -59.00 46.30
N GLU A 398 -30.82 -58.28 45.42
CA GLU A 398 -32.24 -58.56 45.17
C GLU A 398 -32.78 -58.00 43.82
N LYS A 399 -34.11 -58.12 43.62
CA LYS A 399 -34.78 -58.18 42.30
C LYS A 399 -35.39 -56.84 41.82
N PRO A 400 -35.76 -56.73 40.52
CA PRO A 400 -36.29 -55.50 39.94
C PRO A 400 -37.82 -55.37 40.09
N GLU A 401 -38.31 -54.13 40.19
CA GLU A 401 -39.73 -53.79 40.04
C GLU A 401 -39.97 -52.72 38.95
N THR A 402 -41.23 -52.56 38.57
CA THR A 402 -41.66 -51.89 37.33
C THR A 402 -42.43 -50.60 37.60
N GLY A 403 -42.21 -49.56 36.79
CA GLY A 403 -42.97 -48.31 36.86
C GLY A 403 -42.90 -47.49 35.57
N ARG A 404 -44.05 -47.11 35.01
CA ARG A 404 -44.13 -46.20 33.85
C ARG A 404 -43.89 -44.75 34.27
N PRO A 405 -43.29 -43.90 33.40
CA PRO A 405 -43.27 -42.46 33.63
C PRO A 405 -44.67 -41.87 33.42
N SER A 406 -45.02 -40.82 34.18
CA SER A 406 -46.16 -39.96 33.87
C SER A 406 -45.86 -38.49 34.15
N ASN A 407 -46.33 -37.64 33.22
CA ASN A 407 -46.62 -36.21 33.34
C ASN A 407 -45.54 -35.26 33.87
N LEU A 408 -44.84 -34.63 32.91
CA LEU A 408 -44.06 -33.41 33.11
C LEU A 408 -44.96 -32.19 33.41
N ARG A 409 -44.38 -31.22 34.14
CA ARG A 409 -44.73 -29.77 34.16
C ARG A 409 -46.06 -29.36 34.81
N GLU A 410 -45.99 -29.07 36.10
CA GLU A 410 -46.52 -27.80 36.60
C GLU A 410 -45.45 -27.12 37.47
N CYS A 411 -45.03 -25.90 37.12
CA CYS A 411 -43.91 -25.22 37.76
C CYS A 411 -44.41 -24.17 38.77
N LYS A 412 -44.82 -24.63 39.96
CA LYS A 412 -45.22 -23.76 41.07
C LYS A 412 -43.99 -23.16 41.77
N ARG A 413 -44.10 -21.89 42.14
CA ARG A 413 -43.08 -21.17 42.93
C ARG A 413 -42.98 -21.81 44.31
N VAL A 414 -41.77 -22.07 44.79
CA VAL A 414 -41.50 -22.40 46.19
C VAL A 414 -40.79 -21.22 46.82
N ASN A 415 -41.35 -20.69 47.92
CA ASN A 415 -40.77 -19.58 48.66
C ASN A 415 -39.56 -20.04 49.49
N VAL A 416 -38.74 -19.07 49.91
CA VAL A 416 -37.57 -19.30 50.76
C VAL A 416 -38.00 -19.89 52.10
N LEU A 417 -37.55 -21.12 52.39
CA LEU A 417 -37.56 -21.69 53.74
C LEU A 417 -36.34 -21.18 54.52
N ALA A 418 -36.55 -20.81 55.78
CA ALA A 418 -35.50 -20.31 56.65
C ALA A 418 -34.54 -21.44 57.08
N LEU A 419 -33.24 -21.14 57.10
CA LEU A 419 -32.21 -22.01 57.67
C LEU A 419 -31.81 -21.49 59.07
N GLY A 420 -31.53 -22.41 59.98
CA GLY A 420 -31.15 -22.11 61.37
C GLY A 420 -29.76 -21.47 61.53
N PRO A 421 -29.38 -21.09 62.76
CA PRO A 421 -28.25 -20.19 63.01
C PRO A 421 -26.87 -20.68 62.56
N ASP A 422 -26.62 -21.99 62.61
CA ASP A 422 -25.27 -22.56 62.67
C ASP A 422 -24.71 -23.10 61.34
N ALA A 423 -25.24 -22.64 60.20
CA ALA A 423 -24.65 -22.92 58.89
C ALA A 423 -23.41 -22.03 58.64
N PRO A 424 -22.22 -22.58 58.32
CA PRO A 424 -21.02 -21.77 58.10
C PRO A 424 -21.20 -20.83 56.91
N LYS A 425 -20.98 -19.52 57.14
CA LYS A 425 -21.32 -18.41 56.24
C LYS A 425 -20.47 -18.33 54.97
N ALA A 426 -20.58 -19.32 54.09
CA ALA A 426 -20.08 -19.30 52.71
C ALA A 426 -20.96 -18.40 51.80
N VAL A 427 -21.26 -17.18 52.24
CA VAL A 427 -22.00 -16.18 51.45
C VAL A 427 -21.11 -15.75 50.28
N ARG A 428 -21.25 -16.47 49.15
CA ARG A 428 -20.59 -16.11 47.90
C ARG A 428 -21.20 -14.83 47.36
N VAL A 429 -20.66 -13.70 47.80
CA VAL A 429 -20.94 -12.38 47.21
C VAL A 429 -20.69 -12.50 45.70
N ALA A 430 -21.76 -12.46 44.92
CA ALA A 430 -21.71 -12.56 43.47
C ALA A 430 -21.15 -11.24 42.91
N THR A 431 -19.83 -11.05 43.00
CA THR A 431 -19.15 -9.79 42.65
C THR A 431 -19.63 -9.30 41.30
N ASN A 432 -20.35 -8.16 41.30
CA ASN A 432 -21.04 -7.71 40.10
C ASN A 432 -20.04 -7.00 39.17
N ARG A 433 -19.24 -7.80 38.45
CA ARG A 433 -18.26 -7.34 37.47
C ARG A 433 -18.94 -6.44 36.45
N SER A 434 -18.64 -5.15 36.54
CA SER A 434 -19.21 -4.05 35.75
C SER A 434 -18.07 -3.25 35.13
N LEU A 435 -18.28 -2.77 33.90
CA LEU A 435 -17.34 -1.92 33.17
C LEU A 435 -17.35 -0.47 33.65
N TYR A 436 -18.24 -0.09 34.57
CA TYR A 436 -18.43 1.31 35.01
C TYR A 436 -17.12 2.03 35.41
N ASN A 437 -16.26 1.39 36.21
CA ASN A 437 -14.97 1.99 36.60
C ASN A 437 -14.00 2.11 35.42
N HIS A 438 -14.11 1.22 34.41
CA HIS A 438 -13.30 1.29 33.19
C HIS A 438 -13.84 2.36 32.24
N PHE A 439 -15.16 2.58 32.19
CA PHE A 439 -15.79 3.71 31.51
C PHE A 439 -15.27 5.04 32.09
N ILE A 440 -15.36 5.24 33.41
CA ILE A 440 -14.87 6.47 34.07
C ILE A 440 -13.37 6.68 33.82
N GLY A 441 -12.54 5.66 34.01
CA GLY A 441 -11.09 5.77 33.78
C GLY A 441 -10.72 6.05 32.32
N SER A 442 -11.40 5.38 31.37
CA SER A 442 -11.20 5.59 29.93
C SER A 442 -11.69 6.99 29.50
N LEU A 443 -12.84 7.44 30.00
CA LEU A 443 -13.41 8.77 29.77
C LEU A 443 -12.46 9.88 30.27
N ALA A 444 -11.92 9.75 31.49
CA ALA A 444 -11.00 10.75 32.03
C ALA A 444 -9.71 10.86 31.20
N ILE A 445 -9.18 9.73 30.72
CA ILE A 445 -8.05 9.73 29.78
C ILE A 445 -8.43 10.41 28.47
N LYS A 446 -9.60 10.09 27.88
CA LYS A 446 -10.03 10.62 26.58
C LYS A 446 -10.28 12.13 26.59
N ILE A 447 -10.82 12.68 27.68
CA ILE A 447 -10.96 14.13 27.87
C ILE A 447 -9.59 14.82 27.86
N LEU A 448 -8.55 14.21 28.44
CA LEU A 448 -7.17 14.71 28.40
C LEU A 448 -6.54 14.63 26.99
N LEU A 449 -7.14 13.93 26.03
CA LEU A 449 -6.69 13.84 24.63
C LEU A 449 -7.38 14.85 23.70
N PHE A 450 -8.23 15.75 24.20
CA PHE A 450 -8.90 16.74 23.35
C PHE A 450 -7.90 17.65 22.62
N SER A 451 -6.76 17.97 23.26
CA SER A 451 -5.67 18.76 22.68
C SER A 451 -4.62 17.94 21.90
N ALA A 452 -4.79 16.62 21.80
CA ALA A 452 -3.89 15.77 21.03
C ALA A 452 -4.13 15.90 19.52
N TYR A 453 -3.12 15.55 18.73
CA TYR A 453 -3.15 15.45 17.28
C TYR A 453 -4.44 14.82 16.73
N HIS A 454 -4.98 15.39 15.66
CA HIS A 454 -6.09 14.85 14.87
C HIS A 454 -5.66 14.75 13.39
N SER A 455 -6.19 13.78 12.66
CA SER A 455 -5.82 13.56 11.26
C SER A 455 -6.75 14.28 10.28
N THR A 456 -6.51 14.11 8.98
CA THR A 456 -7.43 14.50 7.90
C THR A 456 -8.83 13.92 8.07
N ASP A 457 -8.99 12.76 8.72
CA ASP A 457 -10.28 12.14 8.98
C ASP A 457 -11.20 13.05 9.83
N PHE A 458 -10.64 13.96 10.62
CA PHE A 458 -11.39 15.00 11.36
C PHE A 458 -12.06 16.00 10.39
N ASP A 459 -11.31 16.53 9.42
CA ASP A 459 -11.82 17.46 8.39
C ASP A 459 -12.83 16.76 7.46
N VAL A 460 -12.65 15.45 7.23
CA VAL A 460 -13.63 14.59 6.54
C VAL A 460 -14.96 14.56 7.29
N HIS A 461 -14.94 14.21 8.58
CA HIS A 461 -16.16 14.16 9.41
C HIS A 461 -16.77 15.57 9.60
N ARG A 462 -15.96 16.63 9.69
CA ARG A 462 -16.42 18.04 9.66
C ARG A 462 -17.18 18.37 8.37
N ASN A 463 -16.67 17.94 7.21
CA ASN A 463 -17.37 18.12 5.94
C ASN A 463 -18.64 17.25 5.82
N TRP A 464 -18.69 16.07 6.43
CA TRP A 464 -19.90 15.24 6.42
C TRP A 464 -21.02 15.82 7.29
N LEU A 465 -20.68 16.47 8.41
CA LEU A 465 -21.64 17.25 9.20
C LEU A 465 -22.20 18.42 8.38
N SER A 466 -21.37 19.19 7.66
CA SER A 466 -21.85 20.31 6.85
C SER A 466 -22.68 19.88 5.63
N ILE A 467 -22.28 18.82 4.93
CA ILE A 467 -23.08 18.21 3.84
C ILE A 467 -24.46 17.80 4.36
N THR A 468 -24.49 17.00 5.44
CA THR A 468 -25.75 16.40 5.91
C THR A 468 -26.68 17.39 6.60
N HIS A 469 -26.14 18.46 7.20
CA HIS A 469 -26.94 19.52 7.82
C HIS A 469 -27.59 20.46 6.81
N ASN A 470 -26.82 20.98 5.85
CA ASN A 470 -27.26 22.07 4.98
C ASN A 470 -27.97 21.61 3.70
N LEU A 471 -27.62 20.43 3.17
CA LEU A 471 -28.14 19.98 1.88
C LEU A 471 -29.34 19.04 2.02
N PRO A 472 -30.30 19.09 1.08
CA PRO A 472 -31.38 18.10 1.03
C PRO A 472 -30.84 16.71 0.71
N LEU A 473 -31.51 15.68 1.21
CA LEU A 473 -31.12 14.26 1.14
C LEU A 473 -30.71 13.76 -0.27
N ARG A 474 -31.25 14.36 -1.33
CA ARG A 474 -30.92 14.04 -2.74
C ARG A 474 -29.51 14.49 -3.18
N GLU A 475 -28.91 15.45 -2.48
CA GLU A 475 -27.63 16.08 -2.85
C GLU A 475 -26.43 15.54 -2.03
N TRP A 476 -26.67 14.81 -0.94
CA TRP A 476 -25.62 14.33 0.00
C TRP A 476 -24.46 13.54 -0.63
N TYR A 477 -24.72 12.78 -1.71
CA TYR A 477 -23.69 12.02 -2.45
C TYR A 477 -23.29 12.68 -3.78
N LEU A 478 -23.92 13.80 -4.13
CA LEU A 478 -23.61 14.61 -5.32
C LEU A 478 -22.58 15.72 -5.00
N GLU A 479 -22.52 16.18 -3.75
CA GLU A 479 -21.56 17.18 -3.28
C GLU A 479 -20.10 16.79 -3.55
N GLU A 480 -19.29 17.76 -4.00
CA GLU A 480 -17.85 17.60 -4.27
C GLU A 480 -17.04 18.93 -4.25
N THR A 481 -17.55 19.97 -3.58
CA THR A 481 -16.82 21.23 -3.32
C THR A 481 -15.56 20.94 -2.51
N SER A 482 -15.64 19.98 -1.59
CA SER A 482 -14.49 19.43 -0.87
C SER A 482 -14.04 18.11 -1.49
N GLN A 483 -12.72 17.84 -1.42
CA GLN A 483 -12.14 16.53 -1.68
C GLN A 483 -12.64 15.44 -0.70
N TRP A 484 -13.24 15.82 0.42
CA TRP A 484 -13.74 14.92 1.46
C TRP A 484 -15.23 14.56 1.26
N THR A 485 -15.52 13.85 0.17
CA THR A 485 -16.89 13.46 -0.18
C THR A 485 -17.47 12.38 0.74
N LEU A 486 -18.80 12.25 0.74
CA LEU A 486 -19.52 11.30 1.59
C LEU A 486 -19.35 9.86 1.09
N ASP A 487 -18.34 9.17 1.62
CA ASP A 487 -17.92 7.84 1.13
C ASP A 487 -18.50 6.65 1.94
N TYR A 488 -19.27 6.91 3.01
CA TYR A 488 -19.88 5.87 3.86
C TYR A 488 -21.36 5.63 3.51
N PRO A 489 -21.94 4.45 3.82
CA PRO A 489 -23.31 4.10 3.44
C PRO A 489 -24.38 4.86 4.27
N PRO A 490 -25.67 4.84 3.84
CA PRO A 490 -26.70 5.75 4.32
C PRO A 490 -26.93 5.86 5.84
N PHE A 491 -26.79 4.79 6.63
CA PHE A 491 -27.01 4.93 8.08
C PHE A 491 -25.91 5.73 8.77
N PHE A 492 -24.70 5.79 8.19
CA PHE A 492 -23.68 6.72 8.67
C PHE A 492 -24.02 8.17 8.31
N ALA A 493 -24.57 8.42 7.12
CA ALA A 493 -25.03 9.75 6.72
C ALA A 493 -26.20 10.23 7.61
N TYR A 494 -27.15 9.36 7.94
CA TYR A 494 -28.21 9.67 8.92
C TYR A 494 -27.67 9.87 10.34
N PHE A 495 -26.56 9.23 10.70
CA PHE A 495 -25.88 9.44 11.98
C PHE A 495 -25.17 10.80 12.04
N GLU A 496 -24.43 11.21 11.00
CA GLU A 496 -23.84 12.56 10.95
C GLU A 496 -24.93 13.64 10.88
N TRP A 497 -26.02 13.41 10.13
CA TRP A 497 -27.19 14.29 10.16
C TRP A 497 -27.76 14.44 11.58
N PHE A 498 -27.89 13.34 12.33
CA PHE A 498 -28.36 13.36 13.71
C PHE A 498 -27.37 14.09 14.64
N VAL A 499 -26.07 13.85 14.50
CA VAL A 499 -25.03 14.56 15.27
C VAL A 499 -25.03 16.06 14.97
N SER A 500 -25.24 16.47 13.70
CA SER A 500 -25.26 17.88 13.33
C SER A 500 -26.43 18.66 13.94
N GLN A 501 -27.50 18.00 14.39
CA GLN A 501 -28.59 18.65 15.14
C GLN A 501 -28.18 19.12 16.55
N PHE A 502 -27.03 18.66 17.06
CA PHE A 502 -26.49 19.07 18.37
C PHE A 502 -25.37 20.12 18.27
N VAL A 503 -25.04 20.58 17.06
CA VAL A 503 -24.09 21.69 16.86
C VAL A 503 -24.72 22.96 17.41
N THR A 504 -24.07 23.57 18.41
CA THR A 504 -24.49 24.85 18.96
C THR A 504 -24.06 26.00 18.05
N GLN A 505 -24.71 27.16 18.16
CA GLN A 505 -24.37 28.33 17.35
C GLN A 505 -22.87 28.67 17.41
N THR A 506 -22.26 28.66 18.59
CA THR A 506 -20.81 28.90 18.78
C THR A 506 -19.90 27.89 18.06
N VAL A 507 -20.39 26.70 17.74
CA VAL A 507 -19.65 25.68 16.97
C VAL A 507 -19.95 25.82 15.46
N ALA A 508 -21.15 26.26 15.09
CA ALA A 508 -21.47 26.65 13.71
C ALA A 508 -20.67 27.89 13.28
N ASP A 509 -20.60 28.91 14.13
CA ASP A 509 -19.84 30.16 13.93
C ASP A 509 -18.31 29.91 13.88
N ASP A 510 -17.84 28.83 14.51
CA ASP A 510 -16.46 28.31 14.42
C ASP A 510 -16.22 27.53 13.10
N GLY A 511 -17.17 27.60 12.16
CA GLY A 511 -17.11 27.05 10.81
C GLY A 511 -17.48 25.57 10.69
N CYS A 512 -17.84 24.88 11.77
CA CYS A 512 -18.08 23.42 11.75
C CYS A 512 -19.05 22.96 10.64
N LEU A 513 -20.05 23.80 10.31
CA LEU A 513 -21.10 23.52 9.33
C LEU A 513 -20.88 24.17 7.96
N ASP A 514 -19.71 24.75 7.66
CA ASP A 514 -19.47 25.32 6.32
C ASP A 514 -19.27 24.23 5.26
N ILE A 515 -19.79 24.44 4.04
CA ILE A 515 -19.41 23.66 2.86
C ILE A 515 -18.30 24.42 2.13
N VAL A 516 -17.06 23.96 2.29
CA VAL A 516 -15.83 24.61 1.79
C VAL A 516 -14.81 23.58 1.33
N ALA A 517 -13.98 23.94 0.35
CA ALA A 517 -12.99 23.03 -0.24
C ALA A 517 -11.90 22.52 0.72
N LYS A 518 -11.72 23.22 1.85
CA LYS A 518 -10.87 22.84 2.98
C LYS A 518 -11.44 23.47 4.24
N GLY A 519 -11.62 22.71 5.31
CA GLY A 519 -12.12 23.26 6.57
C GLY A 519 -11.14 24.21 7.25
N THR A 520 -11.69 25.28 7.80
CA THR A 520 -11.10 26.06 8.89
C THR A 520 -12.01 25.93 10.11
N TYR A 521 -11.44 25.68 11.27
CA TYR A 521 -12.16 25.49 12.52
C TYR A 521 -11.22 25.67 13.71
N GLY A 522 -11.78 25.99 14.87
CA GLY A 522 -11.05 26.24 16.11
C GLY A 522 -11.34 25.22 17.21
N TRP A 523 -11.18 25.67 18.45
CA TRP A 523 -11.37 24.84 19.64
C TRP A 523 -12.83 24.37 19.87
N PRO A 524 -13.88 25.19 19.63
CA PRO A 524 -15.27 24.74 19.74
C PRO A 524 -15.57 23.49 18.91
N THR A 525 -15.16 23.46 17.63
CA THR A 525 -15.32 22.29 16.75
C THR A 525 -14.57 21.07 17.26
N ILE A 526 -13.32 21.24 17.75
CA ILE A 526 -12.52 20.15 18.33
C ILE A 526 -13.21 19.55 19.56
N VAL A 527 -13.68 20.38 20.49
CA VAL A 527 -14.40 19.93 21.69
C VAL A 527 -15.70 19.20 21.32
N PHE A 528 -16.48 19.75 20.37
CA PHE A 528 -17.72 19.14 19.91
C PHE A 528 -17.49 17.74 19.31
N GLN A 529 -16.59 17.64 18.33
CA GLN A 529 -16.33 16.38 17.63
C GLN A 529 -15.67 15.32 18.53
N ARG A 530 -14.71 15.71 19.38
CA ARG A 530 -14.13 14.76 20.37
C ARG A 530 -15.21 14.24 21.33
N THR A 531 -16.20 15.07 21.68
CA THR A 531 -17.34 14.68 22.51
C THR A 531 -18.32 13.76 21.77
N SER A 532 -18.64 14.01 20.49
CA SER A 532 -19.56 13.15 19.72
C SER A 532 -19.01 11.71 19.57
N VAL A 533 -17.70 11.55 19.35
CA VAL A 533 -17.05 10.23 19.32
C VAL A 533 -17.22 9.50 20.65
N ILE A 534 -16.93 10.17 21.78
CA ILE A 534 -17.09 9.60 23.13
C ILE A 534 -18.54 9.20 23.42
N LEU A 535 -19.52 10.03 23.04
CA LEU A 535 -20.94 9.71 23.23
C LEU A 535 -21.39 8.53 22.36
N SER A 536 -20.92 8.44 21.11
CA SER A 536 -21.19 7.29 20.23
C SER A 536 -20.61 5.97 20.79
N GLU A 537 -19.47 6.06 21.48
CA GLU A 537 -18.78 4.91 22.07
C GLU A 537 -19.60 4.25 23.21
N ILE A 538 -20.60 4.93 23.78
CA ILE A 538 -21.51 4.33 24.78
C ILE A 538 -22.15 3.03 24.23
N VAL A 539 -22.39 2.92 22.92
CA VAL A 539 -22.86 1.69 22.26
C VAL A 539 -21.90 0.51 22.48
N LEU A 540 -20.58 0.74 22.49
CA LEU A 540 -19.55 -0.27 22.80
C LEU A 540 -19.68 -0.77 24.24
N TYR A 541 -19.81 0.15 25.21
CA TYR A 541 -19.95 -0.18 26.63
C TYR A 541 -21.27 -0.93 26.90
N CYS A 542 -22.37 -0.51 26.29
CA CYS A 542 -23.65 -1.20 26.40
C CYS A 542 -23.59 -2.63 25.82
N ALA A 543 -23.00 -2.80 24.63
CA ALA A 543 -22.84 -4.12 24.01
C ALA A 543 -21.94 -5.05 24.83
N LEU A 544 -20.81 -4.54 25.36
CA LEU A 544 -19.89 -5.30 26.19
C LEU A 544 -20.43 -5.60 27.60
N GLN A 545 -21.20 -4.70 28.21
CA GLN A 545 -21.88 -4.98 29.47
C GLN A 545 -23.02 -5.99 29.27
N TRP A 546 -23.74 -5.95 28.14
CA TRP A 546 -24.71 -6.99 27.78
C TRP A 546 -24.03 -8.35 27.59
N PHE A 547 -22.85 -8.38 26.95
CA PHE A 547 -22.03 -9.58 26.81
C PHE A 547 -21.62 -10.18 28.17
N ILE A 548 -21.14 -9.35 29.13
CA ILE A 548 -20.81 -9.80 30.50
C ILE A 548 -22.06 -10.27 31.26
N ASN A 549 -23.16 -9.51 31.18
CA ASN A 549 -24.40 -9.81 31.91
C ASN A 549 -25.05 -11.12 31.45
N THR A 550 -24.75 -11.56 30.24
CA THR A 550 -25.24 -12.83 29.66
C THR A 550 -24.18 -13.93 29.67
N ALA A 551 -23.24 -13.90 30.62
CA ALA A 551 -22.31 -14.99 30.87
C ALA A 551 -23.06 -16.29 31.25
N PRO A 552 -22.67 -17.47 30.74
CA PRO A 552 -23.26 -18.74 31.13
C PRO A 552 -22.96 -19.04 32.60
N ASN A 553 -23.84 -19.79 33.28
CA ASN A 553 -23.70 -20.14 34.70
C ASN A 553 -22.66 -21.27 34.94
N ARG A 554 -21.45 -21.09 34.39
CA ARG A 554 -20.29 -21.97 34.52
C ARG A 554 -19.24 -21.29 35.42
N ARG A 555 -18.46 -22.06 36.20
CA ARG A 555 -17.42 -21.51 37.11
C ARG A 555 -16.46 -20.59 36.34
N ASN A 556 -16.18 -19.42 36.92
CA ASN A 556 -15.35 -18.34 36.37
C ASN A 556 -15.83 -17.69 35.05
N ALA A 557 -16.92 -18.12 34.41
CA ALA A 557 -17.32 -17.60 33.09
C ALA A 557 -17.52 -16.07 33.04
N LYS A 558 -18.13 -15.47 34.07
CA LYS A 558 -18.28 -13.99 34.16
C LYS A 558 -16.93 -13.26 34.29
N GLN A 559 -15.90 -13.90 34.86
CA GLN A 559 -14.52 -13.36 34.85
C GLN A 559 -13.92 -13.47 33.45
N GLN A 560 -14.15 -14.58 32.73
CA GLN A 560 -13.68 -14.72 31.34
C GLN A 560 -14.23 -13.62 30.44
N LEU A 561 -15.55 -13.39 30.47
CA LEU A 561 -16.18 -12.37 29.63
C LEU A 561 -15.80 -10.95 30.05
N PHE A 562 -15.55 -10.71 31.35
CA PHE A 562 -15.10 -9.42 31.87
C PHE A 562 -13.68 -9.04 31.41
N VAL A 563 -12.74 -9.99 31.34
CA VAL A 563 -11.39 -9.72 30.82
C VAL A 563 -11.40 -9.40 29.32
N VAL A 564 -12.21 -10.11 28.53
CA VAL A 564 -12.42 -9.77 27.11
C VAL A 564 -13.01 -8.37 26.96
N ALA A 565 -14.02 -8.04 27.75
CA ALA A 565 -14.70 -6.76 27.63
C ALA A 565 -13.84 -5.58 28.10
N SER A 566 -13.08 -5.71 29.18
CA SER A 566 -12.18 -4.64 29.64
C SER A 566 -10.98 -4.44 28.70
N SER A 567 -10.46 -5.52 28.09
CA SER A 567 -9.37 -5.42 27.10
C SER A 567 -9.79 -4.60 25.87
N LEU A 568 -11.04 -4.75 25.42
CA LEU A 568 -11.61 -4.00 24.31
C LEU A 568 -11.93 -2.54 24.69
N VAL A 569 -12.51 -2.30 25.87
CA VAL A 569 -12.79 -0.94 26.39
C VAL A 569 -11.52 -0.08 26.55
N LEU A 570 -10.39 -0.71 26.89
CA LEU A 570 -9.08 -0.06 27.03
C LEU A 570 -8.16 -0.32 25.82
N SER A 571 -8.70 -0.74 24.68
CA SER A 571 -7.89 -1.14 23.52
C SER A 571 -7.02 0.02 23.00
N PRO A 572 -5.69 -0.15 22.89
CA PRO A 572 -4.81 0.86 22.30
C PRO A 572 -5.20 1.20 20.86
N GLY A 573 -5.72 0.22 20.10
CA GLY A 573 -6.20 0.44 18.74
C GLY A 573 -7.40 1.38 18.66
N LEU A 574 -8.39 1.24 19.55
CA LEU A 574 -9.52 2.18 19.60
C LEU A 574 -9.08 3.56 20.14
N MET A 575 -8.21 3.60 21.15
CA MET A 575 -7.67 4.87 21.66
C MET A 575 -6.90 5.65 20.57
N ILE A 576 -6.07 4.96 19.80
CA ILE A 576 -5.29 5.55 18.70
C ILE A 576 -6.17 5.98 17.53
N VAL A 577 -7.07 5.10 17.05
CA VAL A 577 -7.81 5.36 15.80
C VAL A 577 -9.01 6.29 16.02
N ASP A 578 -9.73 6.16 17.13
CA ASP A 578 -10.94 6.95 17.37
C ASP A 578 -10.63 8.25 18.13
N HIS A 579 -9.91 8.16 19.24
CA HIS A 579 -9.76 9.28 20.19
C HIS A 579 -8.54 10.17 19.95
N ILE A 580 -7.56 9.73 19.15
CA ILE A 580 -6.46 10.56 18.65
C ILE A 580 -6.66 10.83 17.16
N HIS A 581 -6.56 9.82 16.30
CA HIS A 581 -6.60 9.98 14.84
C HIS A 581 -7.96 10.50 14.30
N PHE A 582 -9.03 10.35 15.08
CA PHE A 582 -10.42 10.75 14.81
C PHE A 582 -11.19 9.81 13.87
N GLN A 583 -11.97 8.89 14.44
CA GLN A 583 -12.98 8.05 13.77
C GLN A 583 -14.05 7.58 14.78
N TYR A 584 -15.21 7.11 14.29
CA TYR A 584 -16.31 6.61 15.11
C TYR A 584 -16.35 5.06 15.26
N ASN A 585 -15.21 4.35 15.25
CA ASN A 585 -15.24 2.88 15.17
C ASN A 585 -15.78 2.19 16.43
N GLY A 586 -15.63 2.76 17.62
CA GLY A 586 -16.14 2.21 18.87
C GLY A 586 -17.64 1.89 18.80
N MET A 587 -18.46 2.82 18.26
CA MET A 587 -19.88 2.59 18.01
C MET A 587 -20.13 1.38 17.09
N MET A 588 -19.41 1.33 15.96
CA MET A 588 -19.57 0.28 14.94
C MET A 588 -19.09 -1.09 15.43
N PHE A 589 -18.00 -1.15 16.19
CA PHE A 589 -17.58 -2.37 16.87
C PHE A 589 -18.54 -2.75 18.01
N GLY A 590 -19.18 -1.79 18.67
CA GLY A 590 -20.30 -2.04 19.58
C GLY A 590 -21.45 -2.78 18.90
N LEU A 591 -21.86 -2.35 17.70
CA LEU A 591 -22.85 -3.05 16.87
C LEU A 591 -22.39 -4.46 16.45
N LEU A 592 -21.11 -4.63 16.08
CA LEU A 592 -20.54 -5.96 15.79
C LEU A 592 -20.61 -6.88 17.02
N ILE A 593 -20.27 -6.35 18.20
CA ILE A 593 -20.28 -7.08 19.48
C ILE A 593 -21.72 -7.40 19.92
N ALA A 594 -22.69 -6.53 19.61
CA ALA A 594 -24.11 -6.82 19.80
C ALA A 594 -24.57 -7.96 18.86
N ALA A 595 -24.12 -8.00 17.60
CA ALA A 595 -24.39 -9.12 16.69
C ALA A 595 -23.74 -10.44 17.18
N ILE A 596 -22.49 -10.40 17.62
CA ILE A 596 -21.77 -11.55 18.22
C ILE A 596 -22.47 -12.05 19.49
N THR A 597 -22.95 -11.13 20.33
CA THR A 597 -23.70 -11.48 21.56
C THR A 597 -25.06 -12.09 21.22
N ALA A 598 -25.76 -11.57 20.21
CA ALA A 598 -26.99 -12.18 19.69
C ALA A 598 -26.74 -13.57 19.10
N ALA A 599 -25.62 -13.79 18.39
CA ALA A 599 -25.21 -15.10 17.89
C ALA A 599 -24.94 -16.10 19.02
N ARG A 600 -24.20 -15.71 20.06
CA ARG A 600 -23.92 -16.53 21.25
C ARG A 600 -25.19 -16.90 22.05
N LEU A 601 -26.25 -16.12 21.90
CA LEU A 601 -27.55 -16.33 22.55
C LEU A 601 -28.60 -16.96 21.61
N GLU A 602 -28.17 -17.47 20.45
CA GLU A 602 -29.03 -18.10 19.42
C GLU A 602 -30.17 -17.19 18.91
N ARG A 603 -30.03 -15.87 19.09
CA ARG A 603 -30.98 -14.85 18.62
C ARG A 603 -30.68 -14.49 17.16
N TYR A 604 -30.70 -15.48 16.28
CA TYR A 604 -30.23 -15.39 14.89
C TYR A 604 -30.81 -14.20 14.10
N VAL A 605 -32.09 -13.89 14.25
CA VAL A 605 -32.73 -12.72 13.60
C VAL A 605 -32.18 -11.39 14.12
N LEU A 606 -31.89 -11.29 15.43
CA LEU A 606 -31.29 -10.10 16.04
C LEU A 606 -29.81 -9.95 15.66
N CYS A 607 -29.09 -11.08 15.52
CA CYS A 607 -27.73 -11.10 14.97
C CYS A 607 -27.70 -10.57 13.53
N GLY A 608 -28.58 -11.09 12.67
CA GLY A 608 -28.74 -10.59 11.29
C GLY A 608 -29.15 -9.13 11.23
N ALA A 609 -30.02 -8.66 12.13
CA ALA A 609 -30.41 -7.25 12.22
C ALA A 609 -29.23 -6.34 12.58
N PHE A 610 -28.52 -6.61 13.69
CA PHE A 610 -27.35 -5.80 14.07
C PHE A 610 -26.25 -5.80 12.99
N PHE A 611 -26.03 -6.93 12.32
CA PHE A 611 -25.02 -7.00 11.26
C PHE A 611 -25.46 -6.28 9.96
N ALA A 612 -26.75 -6.33 9.59
CA ALA A 612 -27.28 -5.56 8.46
C ALA A 612 -27.22 -4.04 8.73
N VAL A 613 -27.55 -3.60 9.95
CA VAL A 613 -27.35 -2.21 10.39
C VAL A 613 -25.87 -1.83 10.25
N LEU A 614 -24.96 -2.65 10.77
CA LEU A 614 -23.51 -2.40 10.71
C LEU A 614 -22.97 -2.25 9.27
N LEU A 615 -23.42 -3.08 8.33
CA LEU A 615 -23.06 -2.93 6.91
C LEU A 615 -23.56 -1.61 6.31
N CYS A 616 -24.71 -1.10 6.79
CA CYS A 616 -25.24 0.21 6.39
C CYS A 616 -24.55 1.40 7.11
N PHE A 617 -23.74 1.15 8.15
CA PHE A 617 -22.85 2.15 8.77
C PHE A 617 -21.45 2.17 8.12
N LYS A 618 -20.86 1.03 7.75
CA LYS A 618 -19.54 1.00 7.08
C LYS A 618 -19.36 -0.27 6.26
N HIS A 619 -19.17 -0.12 4.95
CA HIS A 619 -19.07 -1.24 4.02
C HIS A 619 -17.87 -2.17 4.29
N ILE A 620 -16.84 -1.73 5.05
CA ILE A 620 -15.66 -2.53 5.37
C ILE A 620 -15.99 -3.82 6.16
N PHE A 621 -17.11 -3.85 6.88
CA PHE A 621 -17.58 -5.06 7.57
C PHE A 621 -18.06 -6.16 6.61
N LEU A 622 -18.14 -5.89 5.30
CA LEU A 622 -18.34 -6.91 4.26
C LEU A 622 -17.26 -8.01 4.30
N TYR A 623 -16.06 -7.71 4.80
CA TYR A 623 -14.99 -8.69 5.06
C TYR A 623 -15.37 -9.78 6.08
N LEU A 624 -16.37 -9.52 6.93
CA LEU A 624 -16.91 -10.49 7.90
C LEU A 624 -18.22 -11.15 7.39
N ALA A 625 -18.86 -10.57 6.38
CA ALA A 625 -20.19 -10.97 5.93
C ALA A 625 -20.30 -12.44 5.46
N PRO A 626 -19.30 -13.06 4.81
CA PRO A 626 -19.36 -14.48 4.48
C PRO A 626 -19.55 -15.38 5.71
N ALA A 627 -18.89 -15.05 6.83
CA ALA A 627 -19.00 -15.82 8.07
C ALA A 627 -20.38 -15.67 8.72
N PHE A 628 -20.92 -14.44 8.77
CA PHE A 628 -22.29 -14.21 9.23
C PHE A 628 -23.33 -14.89 8.33
N PHE A 629 -23.18 -14.80 7.01
CA PHE A 629 -24.09 -15.41 6.05
C PHE A 629 -24.11 -16.94 6.17
N VAL A 630 -22.96 -17.59 6.11
CA VAL A 630 -22.87 -19.06 6.21
C VAL A 630 -23.36 -19.55 7.57
N PHE A 631 -23.02 -18.87 8.67
CA PHE A 631 -23.52 -19.24 10.00
C PHE A 631 -25.04 -19.08 10.11
N LEU A 632 -25.62 -17.93 9.73
CA LEU A 632 -27.07 -17.71 9.83
C LEU A 632 -27.86 -18.62 8.88
N LEU A 633 -27.36 -18.87 7.67
CA LEU A 633 -27.93 -19.86 6.74
C LEU A 633 -27.94 -21.25 7.39
N ARG A 634 -26.79 -21.73 7.86
CA ARG A 634 -26.60 -23.11 8.34
C ARG A 634 -27.21 -23.40 9.72
N ALA A 635 -27.22 -22.41 10.62
CA ALA A 635 -27.75 -22.55 11.98
C ALA A 635 -29.28 -22.34 12.04
N TYR A 636 -29.79 -21.35 11.31
CA TYR A 636 -31.19 -20.91 11.45
C TYR A 636 -32.08 -21.33 10.28
N CYS A 637 -31.56 -21.34 9.05
CA CYS A 637 -32.36 -21.46 7.83
C CYS A 637 -32.34 -22.87 7.19
N LEU A 638 -31.34 -23.71 7.51
CA LEU A 638 -31.22 -25.07 6.99
C LEU A 638 -31.43 -26.13 8.08
N ASP A 639 -31.98 -27.29 7.72
CA ASP A 639 -32.14 -28.45 8.59
C ASP A 639 -31.50 -29.71 7.99
N ILE A 640 -30.21 -29.92 8.27
CA ILE A 640 -29.42 -30.99 7.65
C ILE A 640 -29.47 -32.25 8.53
N HIS A 641 -30.64 -32.89 8.60
CA HIS A 641 -30.84 -34.23 9.15
C HIS A 641 -31.24 -35.20 8.03
N TYR A 642 -30.29 -36.03 7.59
CA TYR A 642 -30.45 -37.19 6.69
C TYR A 642 -31.45 -37.04 5.51
N PRO A 643 -31.08 -36.28 4.46
CA PRO A 643 -31.90 -36.14 3.25
C PRO A 643 -31.84 -37.38 2.34
N THR A 644 -32.81 -38.29 2.46
CA THR A 644 -33.01 -39.40 1.50
C THR A 644 -33.98 -39.01 0.38
N GLY A 645 -33.42 -38.56 -0.76
CA GLY A 645 -34.15 -38.37 -2.02
C GLY A 645 -34.37 -36.91 -2.45
N VAL A 646 -34.70 -36.72 -3.72
CA VAL A 646 -34.69 -35.40 -4.40
C VAL A 646 -35.71 -34.41 -3.80
N ALA A 647 -36.89 -34.90 -3.37
CA ALA A 647 -37.89 -34.09 -2.67
C ALA A 647 -37.39 -33.47 -1.35
N SER A 648 -36.31 -34.02 -0.77
CA SER A 648 -35.72 -33.51 0.46
C SER A 648 -35.06 -32.12 0.30
N PHE A 649 -34.65 -31.72 -0.91
CA PHE A 649 -34.01 -30.41 -1.15
C PHE A 649 -34.91 -29.21 -0.82
N VAL A 650 -36.24 -29.33 -1.03
CA VAL A 650 -37.19 -28.25 -0.69
C VAL A 650 -37.44 -28.21 0.82
N ASN A 651 -37.42 -29.37 1.48
CA ASN A 651 -37.61 -29.53 2.93
C ASN A 651 -36.34 -29.21 3.75
N LEU A 652 -35.16 -29.24 3.12
CA LEU A 652 -33.88 -28.81 3.70
C LEU A 652 -33.92 -27.35 4.18
N VAL A 653 -34.74 -26.52 3.53
CA VAL A 653 -34.88 -25.08 3.81
C VAL A 653 -36.05 -24.83 4.75
N ARG A 654 -35.76 -24.28 5.94
CA ARG A 654 -36.76 -23.79 6.89
C ARG A 654 -37.32 -22.45 6.39
N TRP A 655 -38.17 -22.47 5.35
CA TRP A 655 -38.66 -21.28 4.64
C TRP A 655 -39.18 -20.17 5.56
N ARG A 656 -39.93 -20.48 6.63
CA ARG A 656 -40.38 -19.48 7.62
C ARG A 656 -39.22 -18.72 8.27
N ASN A 657 -38.12 -19.40 8.60
CA ASN A 657 -36.93 -18.80 9.19
C ASN A 657 -36.15 -17.98 8.15
N LEU A 658 -35.99 -18.52 6.94
CA LEU A 658 -35.35 -17.83 5.82
C LEU A 658 -36.08 -16.54 5.46
N CYS A 659 -37.40 -16.58 5.27
CA CYS A 659 -38.21 -15.41 4.97
C CYS A 659 -38.22 -14.41 6.13
N LYS A 660 -38.25 -14.86 7.40
CA LYS A 660 -38.17 -13.95 8.56
C LYS A 660 -36.82 -13.22 8.64
N LEU A 661 -35.71 -13.95 8.46
CA LEU A 661 -34.38 -13.34 8.44
C LEU A 661 -34.20 -12.43 7.22
N GLY A 662 -34.59 -12.92 6.04
CA GLY A 662 -34.53 -12.20 4.77
C GLY A 662 -35.32 -10.90 4.81
N ALA A 663 -36.59 -10.92 5.26
CA ALA A 663 -37.40 -9.71 5.41
C ALA A 663 -36.83 -8.73 6.45
N THR A 664 -36.18 -9.22 7.52
CA THR A 664 -35.49 -8.36 8.50
C THR A 664 -34.30 -7.65 7.86
N VAL A 665 -33.43 -8.38 7.14
CA VAL A 665 -32.26 -7.82 6.47
C VAL A 665 -32.67 -6.89 5.33
N LEU A 666 -33.58 -7.33 4.44
CA LEU A 666 -34.09 -6.53 3.34
C LEU A 666 -34.78 -5.26 3.85
N GLY A 667 -35.61 -5.32 4.90
CA GLY A 667 -36.24 -4.14 5.48
C GLY A 667 -35.24 -3.10 5.99
N ILE A 668 -34.10 -3.54 6.56
CA ILE A 668 -33.00 -2.66 6.99
C ILE A 668 -32.30 -2.01 5.78
N PHE A 669 -31.99 -2.79 4.74
CA PHE A 669 -31.40 -2.24 3.50
C PHE A 669 -32.39 -1.33 2.74
N THR A 670 -33.69 -1.63 2.75
CA THR A 670 -34.72 -0.74 2.19
C THR A 670 -34.78 0.57 2.97
N LEU A 671 -34.79 0.53 4.31
CA LEU A 671 -34.78 1.75 5.14
C LEU A 671 -33.51 2.61 4.91
N ALA A 672 -32.36 1.97 4.67
CA ALA A 672 -31.11 2.67 4.35
C ALA A 672 -31.13 3.31 2.94
N PHE A 673 -31.47 2.54 1.91
CA PHE A 673 -31.21 2.94 0.52
C PHE A 673 -32.43 3.47 -0.25
N ALA A 674 -33.68 3.23 0.20
CA ALA A 674 -34.88 3.59 -0.57
C ALA A 674 -34.99 5.09 -0.93
N PRO A 675 -34.61 6.07 -0.09
CA PRO A 675 -34.63 7.47 -0.49
C PRO A 675 -33.68 7.76 -1.66
N PHE A 676 -32.50 7.14 -1.68
CA PHE A 676 -31.52 7.29 -2.76
C PHE A 676 -31.92 6.54 -4.04
N VAL A 677 -32.71 5.45 -3.92
CA VAL A 677 -33.40 4.82 -5.06
C VAL A 677 -34.43 5.79 -5.65
N TYR A 678 -35.28 6.39 -4.80
CA TYR A 678 -36.31 7.34 -5.22
C TYR A 678 -35.74 8.57 -5.93
N TYR A 679 -34.62 9.13 -5.43
CA TYR A 679 -33.93 10.26 -6.08
C TYR A 679 -33.00 9.85 -7.24
N GLY A 680 -32.85 8.55 -7.54
CA GLY A 680 -32.00 8.06 -8.64
C GLY A 680 -30.48 8.14 -8.40
N VAL A 681 -30.03 8.43 -7.18
CA VAL A 681 -28.63 8.75 -6.83
C VAL A 681 -27.76 7.49 -6.63
N ILE A 682 -28.37 6.30 -6.61
CA ILE A 682 -27.68 5.00 -6.36
C ILE A 682 -26.38 4.79 -7.18
N PRO A 683 -26.28 5.12 -8.49
CA PRO A 683 -25.03 4.92 -9.23
C PRO A 683 -23.85 5.73 -8.65
N GLN A 684 -24.10 7.00 -8.28
CA GLN A 684 -23.08 7.87 -7.67
C GLN A 684 -22.74 7.41 -6.25
N LEU A 685 -23.75 7.03 -5.46
CA LEU A 685 -23.55 6.48 -4.12
C LEU A 685 -22.65 5.24 -4.17
N LEU A 686 -22.91 4.30 -5.09
CA LEU A 686 -22.08 3.10 -5.24
C LEU A 686 -20.66 3.41 -5.72
N ALA A 687 -20.46 4.46 -6.54
CA ALA A 687 -19.14 4.92 -6.95
C ALA A 687 -18.33 5.54 -5.79
N ARG A 688 -18.98 6.32 -4.91
CA ARG A 688 -18.36 6.87 -3.68
C ARG A 688 -18.02 5.75 -2.68
N LEU A 689 -18.90 4.76 -2.51
CA LEU A 689 -18.68 3.63 -1.60
C LEU A 689 -17.59 2.64 -2.07
N PHE A 690 -17.38 2.49 -3.37
CA PHE A 690 -16.41 1.55 -3.94
C PHE A 690 -15.46 2.23 -4.96
N PRO A 691 -14.56 3.12 -4.52
CA PRO A 691 -13.65 3.85 -5.39
C PRO A 691 -12.55 2.94 -5.95
N PHE A 692 -12.69 2.51 -7.20
CA PHE A 692 -11.78 1.58 -7.88
C PHE A 692 -10.39 2.14 -8.23
N SER A 693 -10.13 3.43 -8.02
CA SER A 693 -8.92 4.15 -8.43
C SER A 693 -7.80 4.14 -7.37
N ARG A 694 -7.53 2.99 -6.74
CA ARG A 694 -6.55 2.88 -5.64
C ARG A 694 -5.59 1.71 -5.82
N GLY A 695 -4.36 1.87 -5.34
CA GLY A 695 -3.25 0.92 -5.49
C GLY A 695 -3.19 -0.18 -4.45
N LEU A 696 -2.37 -1.20 -4.77
CA LEU A 696 -2.09 -2.38 -3.94
C LEU A 696 -1.50 -2.05 -2.57
N THR A 697 -0.58 -1.10 -2.54
CA THR A 697 0.11 -0.62 -1.34
C THR A 697 0.23 0.91 -1.42
N HIS A 698 -0.16 1.59 -0.36
CA HIS A 698 0.07 3.04 -0.21
C HIS A 698 1.39 3.28 0.54
N ALA A 699 1.83 4.55 0.64
CA ALA A 699 3.12 4.93 1.24
C ALA A 699 3.31 4.45 2.70
N TYR A 700 2.22 4.21 3.42
CA TYR A 700 2.22 3.40 4.65
C TYR A 700 1.87 1.96 4.29
N TRP A 701 2.87 1.08 4.35
CA TRP A 701 2.65 -0.35 4.15
C TRP A 701 1.88 -0.94 5.35
N ALA A 702 0.61 -1.27 5.17
CA ALA A 702 -0.11 -2.10 6.15
C ALA A 702 0.64 -3.43 6.37
N PRO A 703 0.66 -4.01 7.59
CA PRO A 703 1.46 -5.19 7.92
C PRO A 703 0.85 -6.50 7.36
N ASN A 704 0.78 -6.60 6.03
CA ASN A 704 0.18 -7.70 5.28
C ASN A 704 1.22 -8.45 4.41
N ILE A 705 0.77 -9.41 3.61
CA ILE A 705 1.67 -10.19 2.74
C ILE A 705 2.26 -9.33 1.62
N TRP A 706 1.56 -8.29 1.16
CA TRP A 706 2.07 -7.36 0.13
C TRP A 706 3.22 -6.48 0.62
N ALA A 707 3.29 -6.15 1.90
CA ALA A 707 4.47 -5.51 2.51
C ALA A 707 5.70 -6.42 2.47
N LEU A 708 5.54 -7.71 2.78
CA LEU A 708 6.61 -8.71 2.69
C LEU A 708 7.04 -8.96 1.23
N TYR A 709 6.08 -8.98 0.30
CA TYR A 709 6.33 -9.12 -1.14
C TYR A 709 7.09 -7.91 -1.69
N SER A 710 6.69 -6.70 -1.32
CA SER A 710 7.36 -5.44 -1.70
C SER A 710 8.79 -5.34 -1.14
N PHE A 711 9.01 -5.86 0.07
CA PHE A 711 10.37 -5.98 0.62
C PHE A 711 11.21 -7.01 -0.13
N ALA A 712 10.64 -8.18 -0.45
CA ALA A 712 11.33 -9.23 -1.19
C ALA A 712 11.76 -8.74 -2.59
N ASP A 713 10.89 -8.03 -3.32
CA ASP A 713 11.24 -7.40 -4.61
C ASP A 713 12.45 -6.46 -4.46
N ARG A 714 12.43 -5.56 -3.47
CA ARG A 714 13.53 -4.61 -3.20
C ARG A 714 14.85 -5.29 -2.83
N VAL A 715 14.80 -6.38 -2.06
CA VAL A 715 16.00 -7.19 -1.76
C VAL A 715 16.53 -7.86 -3.04
N LEU A 716 15.65 -8.41 -3.87
CA LEU A 716 16.03 -9.04 -5.14
C LEU A 716 16.60 -8.02 -6.15
N VAL A 717 16.03 -6.82 -6.26
CA VAL A 717 16.59 -5.69 -7.03
C VAL A 717 18.02 -5.39 -6.58
N GLN A 718 18.24 -5.21 -5.28
CA GLN A 718 19.55 -4.92 -4.72
C GLN A 718 20.56 -6.06 -5.01
N MET A 719 20.14 -7.31 -4.90
CA MET A 719 20.96 -8.48 -5.24
C MET A 719 21.28 -8.56 -6.74
N CYS A 720 20.32 -8.28 -7.63
CA CYS A 720 20.54 -8.25 -9.08
C CYS A 720 21.56 -7.18 -9.50
N LEU A 721 21.59 -6.04 -8.81
CA LEU A 721 22.51 -4.94 -9.08
C LEU A 721 23.93 -5.19 -8.51
N HIS A 722 24.05 -5.83 -7.35
CA HIS A 722 25.33 -5.92 -6.61
C HIS A 722 25.99 -7.30 -6.62
N VAL A 723 25.28 -8.37 -7.02
CA VAL A 723 25.82 -9.75 -7.01
C VAL A 723 25.91 -10.28 -8.45
N PRO A 724 27.13 -10.42 -9.02
CA PRO A 724 27.31 -10.88 -10.39
C PRO A 724 26.60 -12.21 -10.68
N GLY A 725 25.88 -12.25 -11.81
CA GLY A 725 25.17 -13.45 -12.29
C GLY A 725 23.76 -13.66 -11.73
N VAL A 726 23.42 -13.11 -10.56
CA VAL A 726 22.09 -13.32 -9.92
C VAL A 726 20.95 -12.90 -10.84
N ALA A 727 21.05 -11.74 -11.50
CA ALA A 727 20.05 -11.27 -12.46
C ALA A 727 19.80 -12.26 -13.62
N ARG A 728 20.82 -12.98 -14.08
CA ARG A 728 20.68 -14.01 -15.15
C ARG A 728 19.97 -15.25 -14.62
N THR A 729 20.33 -15.70 -13.42
CA THR A 729 19.69 -16.86 -12.76
C THR A 729 18.21 -16.61 -12.52
N ILE A 730 17.85 -15.42 -12.03
CA ILE A 730 16.46 -15.02 -11.76
C ILE A 730 15.68 -14.84 -13.07
N SER A 731 16.26 -14.19 -14.08
CA SER A 731 15.65 -14.07 -15.42
C SER A 731 15.35 -15.44 -16.06
N SER A 732 16.27 -16.41 -15.90
CA SER A 732 16.08 -17.79 -16.36
C SER A 732 14.93 -18.51 -15.65
N TYR A 733 14.65 -18.17 -14.37
CA TYR A 733 13.58 -18.77 -13.57
C TYR A 733 12.20 -18.17 -13.86
N PHE A 734 12.09 -16.84 -13.97
CA PHE A 734 10.82 -16.15 -14.23
C PHE A 734 10.47 -16.03 -15.73
N HIS A 735 11.36 -16.45 -16.63
CA HIS A 735 11.22 -16.34 -18.09
C HIS A 735 10.95 -14.91 -18.59
N HIS A 736 11.39 -13.91 -17.82
CA HIS A 736 11.31 -12.48 -18.13
C HIS A 736 12.72 -11.88 -18.11
N ASP A 737 12.99 -10.87 -18.94
CA ASP A 737 14.28 -10.18 -18.92
C ASP A 737 14.32 -9.16 -17.78
N VAL A 738 14.88 -9.58 -16.65
CA VAL A 738 15.07 -8.74 -15.45
C VAL A 738 16.15 -7.67 -15.68
N LEU A 739 17.11 -7.91 -16.59
CA LEU A 739 18.13 -6.91 -16.92
C LEU A 739 17.54 -5.78 -17.78
N ALA A 740 16.56 -6.07 -18.63
CA ALA A 740 15.79 -5.07 -19.36
C ALA A 740 14.81 -4.28 -18.46
N ALA A 741 14.34 -4.85 -17.35
CA ALA A 741 13.47 -4.18 -16.39
C ALA A 741 14.20 -3.21 -15.44
N LEU A 742 15.48 -3.47 -15.15
CA LEU A 742 16.32 -2.68 -14.24
C LEU A 742 16.88 -1.41 -14.90
N THR A 743 16.01 -0.58 -15.50
CA THR A 743 16.44 0.71 -16.08
C THR A 743 16.74 1.76 -15.00
N PRO A 744 17.64 2.73 -15.26
CA PRO A 744 17.91 3.83 -14.33
C PRO A 744 16.65 4.62 -13.95
N GLU A 745 15.73 4.81 -14.91
CA GLU A 745 14.47 5.51 -14.70
C GLU A 745 13.53 4.73 -13.76
N ALA A 746 13.38 3.42 -13.95
CA ALA A 746 12.54 2.58 -13.09
C ALA A 746 13.09 2.51 -11.66
N LEU A 747 14.41 2.40 -11.52
CA LEU A 747 15.09 2.40 -10.21
C LEU A 747 14.94 3.77 -9.51
N ALA A 748 15.02 4.88 -10.25
CA ALA A 748 14.81 6.23 -9.74
C ALA A 748 13.33 6.54 -9.40
N GLN A 749 12.38 5.77 -9.92
CA GLN A 749 10.96 5.88 -9.57
C GLN A 749 10.63 5.06 -8.32
N ASN A 750 11.00 3.77 -8.27
CA ASN A 750 10.70 2.89 -7.13
C ASN A 750 11.37 3.36 -5.81
N THR A 751 12.50 4.07 -5.90
CA THR A 751 13.21 4.63 -4.74
C THR A 751 12.57 5.88 -4.13
N ARG A 752 11.71 6.63 -4.84
CA ARG A 752 11.19 7.92 -4.37
C ARG A 752 10.07 7.84 -3.32
N GLY A 753 9.48 6.67 -3.10
CA GLY A 753 8.46 6.43 -2.06
C GLY A 753 7.14 7.23 -2.19
N LEU A 754 6.98 8.00 -3.26
CA LEU A 754 5.80 8.83 -3.53
C LEU A 754 4.54 7.97 -3.72
N VAL A 755 3.37 8.52 -3.36
CA VAL A 755 2.07 7.83 -3.40
C VAL A 755 1.65 7.52 -4.84
N ARG A 756 2.06 6.36 -5.34
CA ARG A 756 1.70 5.77 -6.65
C ARG A 756 1.67 4.24 -6.52
N ASP A 757 1.08 3.57 -7.51
CA ASP A 757 1.06 2.11 -7.58
C ASP A 757 2.47 1.52 -7.54
N VAL A 758 2.70 0.51 -6.69
CA VAL A 758 4.01 -0.16 -6.58
C VAL A 758 4.16 -1.15 -7.72
N GLU A 759 4.92 -0.77 -8.75
CA GLU A 759 5.40 -1.70 -9.76
C GLU A 759 6.58 -2.53 -9.22
N PHE A 760 6.42 -3.85 -9.22
CA PHE A 760 7.48 -4.80 -8.87
C PHE A 760 8.47 -4.94 -10.04
N LEU A 761 9.77 -4.88 -9.76
CA LEU A 761 10.82 -4.86 -10.81
C LEU A 761 11.40 -6.25 -11.12
N VAL A 762 11.30 -7.19 -10.18
CA VAL A 762 11.81 -8.56 -10.30
C VAL A 762 10.70 -9.58 -10.08
N LEU A 763 9.79 -9.33 -9.14
CA LEU A 763 8.65 -10.19 -8.85
C LEU A 763 7.46 -9.93 -9.81
N PRO A 764 6.63 -10.95 -10.09
CA PRO A 764 5.42 -10.78 -10.92
C PRO A 764 4.46 -9.69 -10.43
N GLN A 765 3.93 -8.90 -11.36
CA GLN A 765 2.93 -7.87 -11.04
C GLN A 765 1.64 -8.50 -10.48
N ILE A 766 1.28 -8.12 -9.26
CA ILE A 766 0.03 -8.51 -8.61
C ILE A 766 -1.11 -7.63 -9.16
N THR A 767 -2.28 -8.22 -9.41
CA THR A 767 -3.45 -7.49 -9.96
C THR A 767 -4.68 -7.61 -9.04
N PRO A 768 -5.69 -6.72 -9.16
CA PRO A 768 -6.92 -6.79 -8.36
C PRO A 768 -7.66 -8.12 -8.49
N ARG A 769 -7.48 -8.83 -9.61
CA ARG A 769 -8.08 -10.16 -9.84
C ARG A 769 -7.38 -11.25 -9.03
N VAL A 770 -6.05 -11.22 -8.95
CA VAL A 770 -5.25 -12.19 -8.17
C VAL A 770 -5.54 -12.05 -6.68
N THR A 771 -5.56 -10.82 -6.16
CA THR A 771 -5.88 -10.52 -4.76
C THR A 771 -7.31 -10.90 -4.39
N PHE A 772 -8.29 -10.62 -5.26
CA PHE A 772 -9.67 -11.05 -5.10
C PHE A 772 -9.78 -12.59 -5.01
N TYR A 773 -9.21 -13.33 -5.96
CA TYR A 773 -9.27 -14.80 -5.95
C TYR A 773 -8.55 -15.41 -4.74
N LEU A 774 -7.42 -14.85 -4.29
CA LEU A 774 -6.72 -15.31 -3.09
C LEU A 774 -7.56 -15.06 -1.82
N THR A 775 -8.14 -13.87 -1.67
CA THR A 775 -9.03 -13.54 -0.55
C THR A 775 -10.24 -14.47 -0.51
N VAL A 776 -10.91 -14.65 -1.65
CA VAL A 776 -12.08 -15.54 -1.76
C VAL A 776 -11.69 -17.00 -1.48
N PHE A 777 -10.55 -17.49 -1.98
CA PHE A 777 -10.07 -18.84 -1.69
C PHE A 777 -9.91 -19.09 -0.18
N TYR A 778 -9.18 -18.23 0.52
CA TYR A 778 -8.96 -18.39 1.96
C TYR A 778 -10.21 -18.18 2.81
N GLN A 779 -11.12 -17.29 2.39
CA GLN A 779 -12.46 -17.18 3.00
C GLN A 779 -13.26 -18.47 2.81
N VAL A 780 -13.39 -19.00 1.58
CA VAL A 780 -14.13 -20.24 1.30
C VAL A 780 -13.60 -21.40 2.14
N MET A 781 -12.27 -21.56 2.25
CA MET A 781 -11.66 -22.60 3.09
C MET A 781 -12.10 -22.50 4.56
N CYS A 782 -12.09 -21.32 5.18
CA CYS A 782 -12.47 -21.18 6.59
C CYS A 782 -13.99 -21.19 6.85
N LEU A 783 -14.83 -21.13 5.80
CA LEU A 783 -16.29 -21.24 5.92
C LEU A 783 -16.80 -22.69 5.90
N LEU A 784 -16.07 -23.61 5.25
CA LEU A 784 -16.46 -25.03 5.15
C LEU A 784 -16.72 -25.68 6.54
N PRO A 785 -15.87 -25.50 7.58
CA PRO A 785 -16.10 -26.14 8.88
C PRO A 785 -17.37 -25.67 9.60
N VAL A 786 -17.82 -24.43 9.36
CA VAL A 786 -19.09 -23.87 9.86
C VAL A 786 -20.28 -24.45 9.10
N LEU A 787 -20.15 -24.60 7.77
CA LEU A 787 -21.20 -25.13 6.92
C LEU A 787 -21.58 -26.58 7.28
N PHE A 788 -20.62 -27.37 7.76
CA PHE A 788 -20.91 -28.69 8.33
C PHE A 788 -21.41 -28.60 9.78
N GLN A 789 -20.70 -27.87 10.64
CA GLN A 789 -20.99 -27.74 12.07
C GLN A 789 -21.15 -26.26 12.51
N PRO A 790 -22.39 -25.74 12.65
CA PRO A 790 -22.63 -24.35 13.00
C PRO A 790 -22.50 -24.06 14.51
N SER A 791 -21.34 -24.34 15.11
CA SER A 791 -21.06 -23.93 16.50
C SER A 791 -20.68 -22.45 16.59
N PHE A 792 -20.97 -21.80 17.72
CA PHE A 792 -20.54 -20.42 17.97
C PHE A 792 -19.00 -20.29 17.88
N ASN A 793 -18.25 -21.29 18.34
CA ASN A 793 -16.79 -21.30 18.31
C ASN A 793 -16.26 -21.39 16.87
N ARG A 794 -16.88 -22.22 16.02
CA ARG A 794 -16.55 -22.29 14.57
C ARG A 794 -16.87 -21.01 13.84
N PHE A 795 -18.00 -20.36 14.16
CA PHE A 795 -18.38 -19.05 13.63
C PHE A 795 -17.36 -17.96 14.03
N MET A 796 -16.97 -17.89 15.30
CA MET A 796 -15.94 -16.95 15.75
C MET A 796 -14.59 -17.20 15.07
N GLY A 797 -14.18 -18.46 14.89
CA GLY A 797 -12.98 -18.83 14.15
C GLY A 797 -13.05 -18.43 12.67
N SER A 798 -14.14 -18.76 11.97
CA SER A 798 -14.30 -18.42 10.55
C SER A 798 -14.38 -16.91 10.31
N MET A 799 -15.05 -16.16 11.20
CA MET A 799 -15.09 -14.69 11.13
C MET A 799 -13.70 -14.08 11.33
N THR A 800 -12.93 -14.58 12.30
CA THR A 800 -11.53 -14.16 12.52
C THR A 800 -10.66 -14.48 11.30
N LEU A 801 -10.84 -15.65 10.69
CA LEU A 801 -10.11 -16.06 9.48
C LEU A 801 -10.56 -15.32 8.20
N CYS A 802 -11.84 -14.96 8.07
CA CYS A 802 -12.32 -14.08 6.99
C CYS A 802 -11.73 -12.68 7.10
N ALA A 803 -11.61 -12.15 8.32
CA ALA A 803 -10.91 -10.89 8.59
C ALA A 803 -9.43 -10.99 8.20
N PHE A 804 -8.71 -12.03 8.65
CA PHE A 804 -7.32 -12.28 8.24
C PHE A 804 -7.17 -12.40 6.73
N ALA A 805 -8.01 -13.19 6.04
CA ALA A 805 -7.92 -13.38 4.59
C ALA A 805 -8.10 -12.06 3.83
N SER A 806 -9.04 -11.21 4.28
CA SER A 806 -9.29 -9.89 3.68
C SER A 806 -8.16 -8.91 3.96
N PHE A 807 -7.59 -8.93 5.17
CA PHE A 807 -6.48 -8.06 5.57
C PHE A 807 -5.14 -8.45 4.92
N LEU A 808 -4.86 -9.74 4.81
CA LEU A 808 -3.57 -10.26 4.30
C LEU A 808 -3.49 -10.27 2.77
N PHE A 809 -4.58 -10.55 2.08
CA PHE A 809 -4.60 -10.76 0.62
C PHE A 809 -5.47 -9.77 -0.17
N GLY A 810 -6.22 -8.88 0.49
CA GLY A 810 -7.03 -7.87 -0.18
C GLY A 810 -6.19 -6.92 -1.06
N TRP A 811 -6.80 -6.37 -2.12
CA TRP A 811 -6.11 -5.42 -3.00
C TRP A 811 -5.69 -4.15 -2.27
N HIS A 812 -6.62 -3.51 -1.57
CA HIS A 812 -6.38 -2.21 -0.92
C HIS A 812 -6.73 -2.31 0.56
N VAL A 813 -5.71 -2.34 1.42
CA VAL A 813 -5.85 -2.56 2.87
C VAL A 813 -5.03 -1.54 3.64
N HIS A 814 -5.67 -0.84 4.57
CA HIS A 814 -5.04 0.06 5.53
C HIS A 814 -4.67 -0.66 6.82
N GLU A 815 -3.59 -0.22 7.47
CA GLU A 815 -3.20 -0.61 8.83
C GLU A 815 -4.36 -0.51 9.85
N LYS A 816 -5.19 0.54 9.77
CA LYS A 816 -6.44 0.69 10.56
C LYS A 816 -7.33 -0.58 10.55
N ALA A 817 -7.34 -1.34 9.45
CA ALA A 817 -8.22 -2.51 9.28
C ALA A 817 -7.84 -3.73 10.15
N ILE A 818 -6.65 -3.73 10.79
CA ILE A 818 -6.24 -4.83 11.70
C ILE A 818 -7.22 -5.05 12.86
N MET A 819 -7.97 -4.01 13.24
CA MET A 819 -9.02 -4.07 14.27
C MET A 819 -10.14 -5.05 13.92
N LEU A 820 -10.44 -5.26 12.64
CA LEU A 820 -11.40 -6.27 12.17
C LEU A 820 -10.97 -7.70 12.49
N VAL A 821 -9.66 -7.94 12.68
CA VAL A 821 -9.09 -9.24 13.05
C VAL A 821 -8.96 -9.36 14.57
N VAL A 822 -8.41 -8.31 15.22
CA VAL A 822 -8.17 -8.28 16.67
C VAL A 822 -9.44 -8.49 17.47
N ILE A 823 -10.53 -7.78 17.13
CA ILE A 823 -11.75 -7.77 17.94
C ILE A 823 -12.44 -9.15 17.97
N PRO A 824 -12.70 -9.84 16.83
CA PRO A 824 -13.11 -11.24 16.82
C PRO A 824 -12.20 -12.18 17.62
N PHE A 825 -10.88 -12.06 17.48
CA PHE A 825 -9.94 -12.96 18.16
C PHE A 825 -9.96 -12.77 19.70
N SER A 826 -10.19 -11.55 20.19
CA SER A 826 -10.33 -11.28 21.64
C SER A 826 -11.46 -12.09 22.32
N PHE A 827 -12.52 -12.43 21.58
CA PHE A 827 -13.61 -13.31 22.07
C PHE A 827 -13.27 -14.81 21.97
N LEU A 828 -12.35 -15.17 21.08
CA LEU A 828 -11.98 -16.55 20.78
C LEU A 828 -10.86 -17.06 21.69
N VAL A 829 -9.88 -16.21 22.04
CA VAL A 829 -8.67 -16.62 22.78
C VAL A 829 -8.94 -17.22 24.17
N ILE A 830 -10.04 -16.87 24.83
CA ILE A 830 -10.43 -17.44 26.14
C ILE A 830 -10.80 -18.93 26.09
N GLN A 831 -10.99 -19.50 24.89
CA GLN A 831 -11.41 -20.88 24.71
C GLN A 831 -10.28 -21.89 25.00
N ASP A 832 -9.03 -21.57 24.64
CA ASP A 832 -7.87 -22.46 24.86
C ASP A 832 -6.52 -21.69 24.90
N LYS A 833 -5.63 -22.02 25.83
CA LYS A 833 -4.28 -21.43 25.97
C LYS A 833 -3.36 -21.63 24.75
N ARG A 834 -3.66 -22.54 23.81
CA ARG A 834 -2.96 -22.71 22.52
C ARG A 834 -3.17 -21.51 21.59
N LEU A 835 -4.39 -20.96 21.55
CA LEU A 835 -4.73 -19.77 20.76
C LEU A 835 -3.95 -18.53 21.19
N LEU A 836 -3.59 -18.46 22.48
CA LEU A 836 -2.94 -17.30 23.10
C LEU A 836 -1.60 -16.93 22.46
N SER A 837 -0.83 -17.93 21.99
CA SER A 837 0.45 -17.66 21.31
C SER A 837 0.23 -16.87 20.00
N SER A 838 -0.81 -17.22 19.24
CA SER A 838 -1.20 -16.52 18.01
C SER A 838 -1.88 -15.18 18.32
N PHE A 839 -2.74 -15.11 19.33
CA PHE A 839 -3.40 -13.87 19.74
C PHE A 839 -2.40 -12.81 20.20
N ASN A 840 -1.42 -13.19 21.04
CA ASN A 840 -0.40 -12.28 21.54
C ASN A 840 0.47 -11.71 20.41
N LEU A 841 0.84 -12.52 19.41
CA LEU A 841 1.48 -12.03 18.18
C LEU A 841 0.62 -10.96 17.48
N LEU A 842 -0.68 -11.23 17.31
CA LEU A 842 -1.59 -10.31 16.61
C LEU A 842 -1.76 -8.98 17.33
N VAL A 843 -2.01 -8.97 18.64
CA VAL A 843 -2.22 -7.70 19.36
C VAL A 843 -0.93 -6.90 19.50
N SER A 844 0.22 -7.56 19.69
CA SER A 844 1.51 -6.86 19.77
C SER A 844 1.92 -6.27 18.43
N SER A 845 1.86 -7.04 17.33
CA SER A 845 2.19 -6.53 15.99
C SER A 845 1.14 -5.53 15.49
N GLY A 846 -0.15 -5.83 15.69
CA GLY A 846 -1.26 -5.00 15.25
C GLY A 846 -1.25 -3.61 15.87
N PHE A 847 -1.21 -3.48 17.19
CA PHE A 847 -1.22 -2.15 17.81
C PHE A 847 0.07 -1.35 17.55
N VAL A 848 1.24 -2.01 17.53
CA VAL A 848 2.50 -1.33 17.18
C VAL A 848 2.51 -0.87 15.72
N SER A 849 1.87 -1.61 14.79
CA SER A 849 1.72 -1.18 13.38
C SER A 849 0.86 0.07 13.17
N LEU A 850 0.04 0.46 14.17
CA LEU A 850 -0.74 1.70 14.13
C LEU A 850 0.09 2.92 14.56
N PHE A 851 1.28 2.75 15.15
CA PHE A 851 2.10 3.86 15.65
C PHE A 851 2.51 4.90 14.58
N PRO A 852 2.69 4.58 13.29
CA PRO A 852 2.91 5.57 12.23
C PRO A 852 1.72 6.51 11.96
N LEU A 853 0.49 6.17 12.36
CA LEU A 853 -0.70 7.04 12.21
C LEU A 853 -0.65 8.31 13.08
N ILE A 854 0.25 8.36 14.06
CA ILE A 854 0.50 9.48 14.95
C ILE A 854 2.00 9.78 14.86
N TYR A 855 2.42 10.50 13.83
CA TYR A 855 3.84 10.84 13.59
C TYR A 855 4.36 11.95 14.51
N THR A 856 3.47 12.63 15.25
CA THR A 856 3.81 13.69 16.20
C THR A 856 4.56 13.18 17.43
N SER A 857 5.46 14.01 17.96
CA SER A 857 6.39 13.64 19.03
C SER A 857 5.76 13.70 20.44
N GLY A 858 4.79 14.59 20.67
CA GLY A 858 4.14 14.74 21.98
C GLY A 858 3.40 13.48 22.43
N GLU A 859 2.67 12.85 21.51
CA GLU A 859 1.92 11.62 21.75
C GLU A 859 2.79 10.36 21.74
N TRP A 860 4.10 10.47 21.44
CA TRP A 860 4.99 9.29 21.35
C TRP A 860 5.08 8.53 22.68
N LEU A 861 5.28 9.23 23.78
CA LEU A 861 5.34 8.61 25.11
C LEU A 861 4.00 7.95 25.46
N LEU A 862 2.89 8.62 25.18
CA LEU A 862 1.55 8.13 25.44
C LEU A 862 1.26 6.83 24.68
N LYS A 863 1.42 6.82 23.35
CA LYS A 863 1.08 5.65 22.53
C LYS A 863 1.96 4.45 22.87
N CYS A 864 3.25 4.67 23.15
CA CYS A 864 4.18 3.62 23.57
C CYS A 864 3.82 3.08 24.95
N LEU A 865 3.66 3.95 25.97
CA LEU A 865 3.41 3.53 27.35
C LEU A 865 2.03 2.88 27.51
N TYR A 866 0.97 3.47 26.93
CA TYR A 866 -0.39 2.92 27.01
C TYR A 866 -0.47 1.53 26.38
N THR A 867 0.13 1.36 25.19
CA THR A 867 0.17 0.05 24.50
C THR A 867 1.00 -0.97 25.28
N PHE A 868 2.16 -0.57 25.83
CA PHE A 868 2.99 -1.46 26.65
C PHE A 868 2.27 -1.92 27.92
N VAL A 869 1.67 -1.00 28.68
CA VAL A 869 0.92 -1.31 29.90
C VAL A 869 -0.28 -2.21 29.59
N TRP A 870 -1.04 -1.92 28.53
CA TRP A 870 -2.13 -2.79 28.08
C TRP A 870 -1.62 -4.19 27.71
N LEU A 871 -0.55 -4.30 26.92
CA LEU A 871 0.01 -5.59 26.49
C LEU A 871 0.46 -6.44 27.69
N VAL A 872 1.11 -5.85 28.69
CA VAL A 872 1.52 -6.55 29.91
C VAL A 872 0.30 -7.01 30.72
N ILE A 873 -0.63 -6.10 31.03
CA ILE A 873 -1.82 -6.42 31.86
C ILE A 873 -2.68 -7.49 31.20
N TYR A 874 -2.99 -7.34 29.90
CA TYR A 874 -3.91 -8.26 29.23
C TYR A 874 -3.25 -9.57 28.81
N THR A 875 -1.95 -9.61 28.48
CA THR A 875 -1.25 -10.90 28.30
C THR A 875 -1.35 -11.76 29.56
N LEU A 876 -1.07 -11.18 30.73
CA LEU A 876 -1.17 -11.88 32.02
C LEU A 876 -2.62 -12.26 32.35
N SER A 877 -3.57 -11.36 32.13
CA SER A 877 -4.99 -11.62 32.37
C SER A 877 -5.53 -12.75 31.49
N TYR A 878 -5.14 -12.80 30.21
CA TYR A 878 -5.50 -13.91 29.32
C TYR A 878 -4.73 -15.21 29.64
N GLU A 879 -3.45 -15.14 30.09
CA GLU A 879 -2.70 -16.32 30.58
C GLU A 879 -3.36 -16.95 31.83
N GLU A 880 -3.97 -16.17 32.74
CA GLU A 880 -4.76 -16.68 33.86
C GLU A 880 -6.08 -17.33 33.37
N VAL A 881 -6.81 -16.61 32.52
CA VAL A 881 -8.25 -16.81 32.27
C VAL A 881 -8.59 -17.79 31.15
N ALA A 882 -7.72 -17.97 30.14
CA ALA A 882 -7.96 -18.93 29.07
C ALA A 882 -7.95 -20.38 29.59
N LYS A 883 -8.77 -21.27 29.03
CA LYS A 883 -8.85 -22.66 29.50
C LYS A 883 -7.64 -23.49 29.04
N LEU A 884 -7.31 -24.53 29.79
CA LEU A 884 -6.45 -25.62 29.32
C LEU A 884 -7.34 -26.84 29.11
N LEU A 885 -7.63 -27.19 27.86
CA LEU A 885 -8.28 -28.46 27.54
C LEU A 885 -7.31 -29.61 27.85
N SER A 886 -7.84 -30.71 28.40
CA SER A 886 -7.06 -31.87 28.85
C SER A 886 -6.62 -32.80 27.71
N SER A 887 -7.13 -32.60 26.49
CA SER A 887 -6.77 -33.40 25.32
C SER A 887 -5.29 -33.27 24.98
N ILE A 888 -4.58 -34.41 24.98
CA ILE A 888 -3.12 -34.45 24.95
C ILE A 888 -2.60 -34.25 23.52
N THR A 889 -1.93 -33.12 23.29
CA THR A 889 -0.73 -33.07 22.44
C THR A 889 0.33 -32.17 23.08
N ARG A 890 1.61 -32.46 22.85
CA ARG A 890 2.71 -31.63 23.38
C ARG A 890 2.64 -30.23 22.78
N ARG A 891 2.34 -29.23 23.62
CA ARG A 891 2.62 -27.81 23.30
C ARG A 891 4.08 -27.70 22.86
N VAL A 892 4.32 -27.30 21.61
CA VAL A 892 5.67 -27.25 21.02
C VAL A 892 6.40 -26.03 21.59
N PHE A 893 6.96 -26.23 22.79
CA PHE A 893 7.58 -25.24 23.68
C PHE A 893 8.64 -24.32 23.02
N PHE A 894 9.18 -24.74 21.88
CA PHE A 894 10.07 -23.94 21.03
C PHE A 894 9.35 -22.72 20.41
N MET A 895 8.11 -22.89 19.93
CA MET A 895 7.33 -21.81 19.29
C MET A 895 6.98 -20.70 20.28
N ASP A 896 6.54 -21.04 21.49
CA ASP A 896 6.20 -20.04 22.51
C ASP A 896 7.41 -19.18 22.93
N ARG A 897 8.61 -19.77 22.92
CA ARG A 897 9.87 -19.03 23.13
C ARG A 897 10.13 -18.05 21.99
N MET A 898 9.98 -18.48 20.74
CA MET A 898 10.12 -17.60 19.58
C MET A 898 9.12 -16.45 19.60
N VAL A 899 7.86 -16.71 19.97
CA VAL A 899 6.81 -15.67 20.14
C VAL A 899 7.21 -14.67 21.23
N LYS A 900 7.67 -15.12 22.40
CA LYS A 900 8.11 -14.22 23.48
C LYS A 900 9.36 -13.42 23.09
N CYS A 901 10.29 -13.99 22.33
CA CYS A 901 11.43 -13.25 21.77
C CYS A 901 11.02 -12.21 20.72
N TYR A 902 10.06 -12.51 19.84
CA TYR A 902 9.51 -11.55 18.87
C TYR A 902 8.81 -10.38 19.57
N ILE A 903 7.95 -10.66 20.56
CA ILE A 903 7.23 -9.60 21.29
C ILE A 903 8.21 -8.72 22.08
N LEU A 904 9.25 -9.31 22.70
CA LEU A 904 10.32 -8.56 23.35
C LEU A 904 11.12 -7.71 22.35
N GLY A 905 11.32 -8.21 21.12
CA GLY A 905 12.02 -7.51 20.04
C GLY A 905 11.32 -6.25 19.52
N LEU A 906 10.01 -6.11 19.72
CA LEU A 906 9.28 -4.86 19.42
C LEU A 906 9.77 -3.67 20.25
N VAL A 907 10.27 -3.90 21.48
CA VAL A 907 10.74 -2.83 22.38
C VAL A 907 11.99 -2.12 21.83
N PRO A 908 13.12 -2.79 21.55
CA PRO A 908 14.28 -2.16 20.93
C PRO A 908 14.01 -1.70 19.49
N LEU A 909 13.07 -2.32 18.76
CA LEU A 909 12.64 -1.86 17.44
C LEU A 909 12.02 -0.45 17.51
N VAL A 910 10.97 -0.27 18.32
CA VAL A 910 10.28 1.02 18.47
C VAL A 910 11.20 2.07 19.09
N ALA A 911 12.00 1.70 20.09
CA ALA A 911 12.97 2.61 20.70
C ALA A 911 14.07 3.04 19.71
N GLY A 912 14.64 2.10 18.94
CA GLY A 912 15.67 2.38 17.95
C GLY A 912 15.17 3.24 16.79
N LEU A 913 13.92 3.04 16.35
CA LEU A 913 13.31 3.86 15.32
C LEU A 913 12.93 5.26 15.82
N GLY A 914 12.47 5.41 17.06
CA GLY A 914 12.28 6.71 17.70
C GLY A 914 13.60 7.46 17.89
N LEU A 915 14.68 6.77 18.25
CA LEU A 915 16.03 7.35 18.29
C LEU A 915 16.50 7.78 16.90
N MET A 916 16.28 6.96 15.85
CA MET A 916 16.63 7.32 14.48
C MET A 916 15.84 8.54 13.97
N ASP A 917 14.60 8.71 14.43
CA ASP A 917 13.77 9.89 14.17
C ASP A 917 14.41 11.17 14.77
N ILE A 918 14.73 11.14 16.07
CA ILE A 918 15.44 12.23 16.77
C ILE A 918 16.79 12.54 16.10
N LEU A 919 17.55 11.52 15.70
CA LEU A 919 18.83 11.69 15.01
C LEU A 919 18.68 12.24 13.59
N SER A 920 17.55 12.00 12.90
CA SER A 920 17.32 12.51 11.54
C SER A 920 17.24 14.04 11.45
N VAL A 921 16.95 14.72 12.56
CA VAL A 921 17.02 16.18 12.68
C VAL A 921 18.46 16.69 12.64
N ARG A 922 19.44 15.91 13.13
CA ARG A 922 20.86 16.32 13.23
C ARG A 922 21.75 15.72 12.15
N VAL A 923 21.33 14.64 11.48
CA VAL A 923 22.16 13.87 10.53
C VAL A 923 21.48 13.85 9.16
N THR A 924 21.95 14.71 8.24
CA THR A 924 21.45 14.83 6.87
C THR A 924 21.51 13.51 6.08
N ALA A 925 22.41 12.60 6.44
CA ALA A 925 22.47 11.26 5.85
C ALA A 925 21.26 10.38 6.21
N LEU A 926 20.65 10.55 7.38
CA LEU A 926 19.44 9.81 7.78
C LEU A 926 18.18 10.35 7.09
N GLN A 927 18.17 11.64 6.70
CA GLN A 927 17.06 12.25 5.95
C GLN A 927 16.87 11.58 4.57
N ARG A 928 17.94 11.00 3.99
CA ARG A 928 17.88 10.17 2.76
C ARG A 928 17.16 8.83 2.95
N PHE A 929 16.83 8.44 4.19
CA PHE A 929 16.20 7.17 4.54
C PHE A 929 14.83 7.34 5.22
N GLU A 930 14.10 8.43 4.90
CA GLU A 930 12.79 8.76 5.49
C GLU A 930 11.82 7.57 5.59
N PHE A 931 11.65 6.83 4.49
CA PHE A 931 10.76 5.67 4.37
C PHE A 931 11.28 4.39 5.07
N LEU A 932 12.56 4.33 5.46
CA LEU A 932 13.14 3.14 6.11
C LEU A 932 12.44 2.83 7.44
N ARG A 933 12.05 3.87 8.19
CA ARG A 933 11.27 3.75 9.45
C ARG A 933 9.96 2.99 9.23
N LEU A 934 9.20 3.40 8.22
CA LEU A 934 7.89 2.84 7.88
C LEU A 934 8.03 1.40 7.35
N MET A 935 9.00 1.18 6.46
CA MET A 935 9.32 -0.12 5.88
C MET A 935 9.68 -1.15 6.98
N VAL A 936 10.60 -0.80 7.89
CA VAL A 936 11.04 -1.68 8.98
C VAL A 936 9.90 -2.03 9.94
N MET A 937 9.09 -1.04 10.35
CA MET A 937 7.89 -1.28 11.18
C MET A 937 6.93 -2.25 10.51
N SER A 938 6.61 -1.99 9.23
CA SER A 938 5.65 -2.78 8.47
C SER A 938 6.09 -4.23 8.30
N ILE A 939 7.33 -4.46 7.83
CA ILE A 939 7.88 -5.81 7.62
C ILE A 939 7.88 -6.60 8.93
N TYR A 940 8.36 -5.99 10.02
CA TYR A 940 8.43 -6.66 11.32
C TYR A 940 7.03 -7.05 11.80
N CYS A 941 6.07 -6.11 11.76
CA CYS A 941 4.70 -6.38 12.15
C CYS A 941 4.00 -7.39 11.22
N ALA A 942 4.26 -7.36 9.91
CA ALA A 942 3.70 -8.29 8.94
C ALA A 942 4.14 -9.73 9.21
N VAL A 943 5.39 -9.97 9.60
CA VAL A 943 5.85 -11.28 10.08
C VAL A 943 5.01 -11.73 11.30
N GLY A 944 4.75 -10.84 12.26
CA GLY A 944 3.89 -11.13 13.41
C GLY A 944 2.45 -11.51 13.03
N VAL A 945 1.81 -10.72 12.16
CA VAL A 945 0.43 -10.96 11.70
C VAL A 945 0.32 -12.25 10.87
N VAL A 946 1.28 -12.51 9.97
CA VAL A 946 1.31 -13.74 9.15
C VAL A 946 1.60 -14.98 10.00
N CYS A 947 2.51 -14.91 10.97
CA CYS A 947 2.74 -15.99 11.93
C CYS A 947 1.50 -16.27 12.79
N SER A 948 0.81 -15.23 13.26
CA SER A 948 -0.46 -15.36 13.97
C SER A 948 -1.53 -16.07 13.12
N TRP A 949 -1.71 -15.62 11.87
CA TRP A 949 -2.66 -16.21 10.92
C TRP A 949 -2.38 -17.70 10.67
N ASN A 950 -1.11 -18.08 10.46
CA ASN A 950 -0.73 -19.49 10.29
C ASN A 950 -1.03 -20.31 11.55
N GLY A 951 -0.69 -19.78 12.74
CA GLY A 951 -0.93 -20.47 14.01
C GLY A 951 -2.42 -20.70 14.31
N VAL A 952 -3.28 -19.71 14.08
CA VAL A 952 -4.73 -19.89 14.26
C VAL A 952 -5.38 -20.73 13.14
N SER A 953 -4.89 -20.62 11.89
CA SER A 953 -5.37 -21.46 10.78
C SER A 953 -5.05 -22.94 11.01
N TRP A 954 -3.83 -23.25 11.48
CA TRP A 954 -3.45 -24.61 11.83
C TRP A 954 -4.39 -25.21 12.89
N LEU A 955 -4.65 -24.47 13.98
CA LEU A 955 -5.61 -24.90 15.00
C LEU A 955 -7.03 -25.04 14.42
N TYR A 956 -7.45 -24.17 13.50
CA TYR A 956 -8.80 -24.21 12.89
C TYR A 956 -9.05 -25.43 12.02
N PHE A 957 -8.03 -25.91 11.28
CA PHE A 957 -8.17 -27.03 10.35
C PHE A 957 -7.71 -28.38 10.90
N VAL A 958 -6.93 -28.41 11.99
CA VAL A 958 -6.35 -29.66 12.54
C VAL A 958 -6.93 -30.02 13.93
N ASP A 959 -7.32 -29.04 14.74
CA ASP A 959 -7.67 -29.23 16.16
C ASP A 959 -9.20 -29.34 16.35
N GLU A 960 -9.84 -30.30 15.68
CA GLU A 960 -11.31 -30.52 15.69
C GLU A 960 -11.96 -30.37 17.09
N PRO A 961 -11.41 -30.92 18.20
CA PRO A 961 -12.01 -30.80 19.54
C PRO A 961 -12.03 -29.38 20.12
N LEU A 962 -11.23 -28.46 19.61
CA LEU A 962 -11.18 -27.06 20.07
C LEU A 962 -12.47 -26.29 19.71
N TRP A 963 -13.15 -26.71 18.64
CA TRP A 963 -14.23 -25.96 17.99
C TRP A 963 -15.63 -26.57 18.19
N VAL A 964 -15.68 -27.77 18.78
CA VAL A 964 -16.91 -28.48 19.17
C VAL A 964 -17.15 -28.24 20.65
N GLU A 965 -18.36 -27.81 21.05
CA GLU A 965 -18.69 -27.80 22.49
C GLU A 965 -18.87 -29.24 22.97
N GLU A 966 -18.19 -29.61 24.05
CA GLU A 966 -18.44 -30.88 24.74
C GLU A 966 -19.91 -30.93 25.18
N ASN A 967 -20.63 -31.89 24.60
CA ASN A 967 -22.07 -32.03 24.80
C ASN A 967 -22.33 -32.49 26.25
N PRO A 968 -22.98 -31.68 27.11
CA PRO A 968 -22.93 -31.86 28.58
C PRO A 968 -23.68 -33.08 29.12
N GLY A 969 -24.25 -33.93 28.26
CA GLY A 969 -24.82 -35.25 28.59
C GLY A 969 -23.91 -36.43 28.20
N LYS A 970 -22.58 -36.25 28.23
CA LYS A 970 -21.57 -37.29 27.95
C LYS A 970 -20.48 -37.43 29.04
N LEU A 971 -20.74 -36.87 30.22
CA LEU A 971 -19.93 -37.00 31.45
C LEU A 971 -20.86 -37.42 32.59
#